data_AF-A0A2W0AN14-F1
#
_entry.id   AF-A0A2W0AN14-F1
#
_cell.length_a   1.000
_cell.length_b   1.000
_cell.length_c   1.000
_cell.angle_alpha   90.00
_cell.angle_beta   90.00
_cell.angle_gamma   90.00
#
_symmetry.space_group_name_H-M   'P 1'
#
loop_
_entity.id
_entity.type
_entity.pdbx_description
1 polymer ?
#
loop_
_entity_poly.entity_id
_entity_poly.type
_entity_poly.pdbx_seq_one_letter_code
_entity_poly.pdbx_strand_id
1 'polypeptide(L)'
;MKWRSVGPYRGGRVLAVAGVPGDPTTFYFGGVGGGVWRTTNGGHSWTPLFDKEPISSIGAIAVADSNPSVIYVGSGEACIRGNISYGNGVYKSTDGGKTWTNVGLKGTQHIGALIVHPRNPDIVYVAALGHAYGPNPDRGVYRTLDGGKNWEKVLYKDDHTGAIDVVFDPHNPNVLFAALYQVRRTPWSLESGGPGSGLYKSVDGGTTWKHLDGKGLPTSIMGRIGVSVSGGDSNRVYALTEAKDASGLYRSDDGGDTWTKVNDDQRLTQRAWYFTHIFADPRSVDTVYMLNTGMFRSTDGGKTLNLLPAPHGDHHALWIDPIDPERMINGNDGGATVSVDGGKTWTTQYNQPTAQFYHVATDNQFLYYLYGAQQDNSTVGIASRTDDGYIGRQHWYDVGGGESGYVVPDPRDANIVYAGSGNGYLTRWDRRTMQAQDITVWPVDYSGHGAKDMKYRLGWTHPILISPHDADVVYTTAQVVFKSTDHGMSWTPISSDLTRNDRTKQEPSGGPITKDNTSVEYYDTVFTIAESPAQKDVLWAGTDDGLVEVTRDGGKSWANVTPKGMPEWSLVSLIDASPHDAGAAYVALDCHKLDDLRPYIYRTADLGKSWTKITNGVPDGAYVHAVREDPGQKGLLYAGTETGVYVSWDNGANWQPLQLNLPTTPIHDLVVKNNDLVVATHGRSFWILDDITPLRQLSAQAASAPVILYKPGTTYRLHWPEDFERRQPVGHNPPRGALVSYYFKTAPKGEVTLEILDAQGTVVRQYSSVEKKEAETPPEWPDLEPPQEKIPAEAGMNRFAWDLRYQGPHKLPGEVGAEYRSKGPMAPPGNYQVRLTAEGKSLTVPLALKMDPRVSVPAADIEKEFDLELKIRGVLSDLHDTVREIRETRMQLHSLHGRLEGVRFKPISDSSDAIDKKMAPIEERLLQVNAKSSEANLNFPNMADEQLHGLAFSVETDAAPTKQQFEAFDALSQEVAPLIAQWKNIMSTDLVALNEMMRKESVPAIYIAPSESEATASKAAGESNNH
;
A
#
# COMPACT_ATOMS: atom_id res chain seq x y z
N MET A 1 -1.27 15.47 4.46
CA MET A 1 -1.60 14.10 4.91
C MET A 1 -1.00 13.11 3.90
N LYS A 2 -0.68 11.87 4.30
CA LYS A 2 -0.05 10.87 3.44
C LYS A 2 -0.57 9.47 3.80
N TRP A 3 -0.93 8.67 2.80
CA TRP A 3 -1.23 7.25 2.92
C TRP A 3 0.06 6.44 3.02
N ARG A 4 0.08 5.37 3.81
CA ARG A 4 1.17 4.39 3.85
C ARG A 4 0.70 3.00 3.44
N SER A 5 1.52 2.31 2.66
CA SER A 5 1.33 0.90 2.35
C SER A 5 1.69 0.06 3.58
N VAL A 6 0.75 -0.77 4.02
CA VAL A 6 0.94 -1.71 5.14
C VAL A 6 1.41 -3.08 4.64
N GLY A 7 1.01 -3.44 3.42
CA GLY A 7 1.19 -4.78 2.89
C GLY A 7 -0.07 -5.65 3.04
N PRO A 8 0.05 -6.98 2.93
CA PRO A 8 1.29 -7.74 2.77
C PRO A 8 1.96 -7.46 1.42
N TYR A 9 3.28 -7.67 1.37
CA TYR A 9 4.03 -7.73 0.12
C TYR A 9 3.94 -9.15 -0.46
N ARG A 10 2.72 -9.56 -0.80
CA ARG A 10 2.42 -10.81 -1.50
C ARG A 10 1.73 -10.46 -2.81
N GLY A 11 2.22 -11.05 -3.90
CA GLY A 11 1.68 -10.82 -5.23
C GLY A 11 0.20 -11.18 -5.33
N GLY A 12 -0.52 -10.40 -6.13
CA GLY A 12 -1.84 -10.74 -6.66
C GLY A 12 -1.78 -10.93 -8.17
N ARG A 13 -2.94 -10.99 -8.80
CA ARG A 13 -3.10 -11.46 -10.17
C ARG A 13 -2.36 -10.67 -11.24
N VAL A 14 -1.64 -11.39 -12.11
CA VAL A 14 -0.83 -10.86 -13.23
C VAL A 14 -1.21 -11.51 -14.54
N LEU A 15 -1.63 -10.70 -15.52
CA LEU A 15 -2.03 -11.16 -16.86
C LEU A 15 -1.07 -10.77 -17.97
N ALA A 16 -0.09 -9.91 -17.67
CA ALA A 16 0.83 -9.41 -18.68
C ALA A 16 2.25 -9.40 -18.14
N VAL A 17 3.19 -9.95 -18.92
CA VAL A 17 4.61 -9.95 -18.61
C VAL A 17 5.43 -9.69 -19.85
N ALA A 18 6.59 -9.07 -19.68
CA ALA A 18 7.56 -8.85 -20.74
C ALA A 18 8.99 -8.82 -20.18
N GLY A 19 9.97 -9.10 -21.02
CA GLY A 19 11.39 -8.95 -20.71
C GLY A 19 12.11 -8.14 -21.77
N VAL A 20 13.41 -7.90 -21.55
CA VAL A 20 14.28 -7.23 -22.53
C VAL A 20 15.25 -8.26 -23.09
N PRO A 21 15.17 -8.64 -24.38
CA PRO A 21 16.07 -9.64 -24.97
C PRO A 21 17.54 -9.37 -24.64
N GLY A 22 18.25 -10.35 -24.07
CA GLY A 22 19.66 -10.24 -23.70
C GLY A 22 20.00 -9.49 -22.39
N ASP A 23 19.08 -8.79 -21.73
CA ASP A 23 19.34 -8.17 -20.40
C ASP A 23 18.82 -9.06 -19.26
N PRO A 24 19.69 -9.78 -18.52
CA PRO A 24 19.29 -10.82 -17.57
C PRO A 24 18.54 -10.31 -16.35
N THR A 25 18.44 -8.99 -16.18
CA THR A 25 17.95 -8.38 -14.95
C THR A 25 16.64 -7.62 -15.11
N THR A 26 16.26 -7.26 -16.34
CA THR A 26 15.11 -6.38 -16.60
C THR A 26 13.88 -7.13 -17.09
N PHE A 27 12.81 -7.05 -16.29
CA PHE A 27 11.49 -7.60 -16.61
C PHE A 27 10.40 -6.64 -16.17
N TYR A 28 9.23 -6.81 -16.77
CA TYR A 28 8.02 -6.04 -16.51
C TYR A 28 6.84 -6.96 -16.26
N PHE A 29 5.93 -6.54 -15.39
CA PHE A 29 4.62 -7.17 -15.29
C PHE A 29 3.51 -6.14 -15.16
N GLY A 30 2.30 -6.53 -15.54
CA GLY A 30 1.06 -5.79 -15.37
C GLY A 30 0.10 -6.55 -14.46
N GLY A 31 -0.23 -5.94 -13.32
CA GLY A 31 -1.18 -6.50 -12.37
C GLY A 31 -2.62 -6.09 -12.68
N VAL A 32 -3.57 -6.94 -12.31
CA VAL A 32 -5.01 -6.60 -12.32
C VAL A 32 -5.30 -5.68 -11.14
N GLY A 33 -5.70 -4.45 -11.41
CA GLY A 33 -5.87 -3.39 -10.41
C GLY A 33 -4.56 -2.86 -9.79
N GLY A 34 -3.42 -3.45 -10.15
CA GLY A 34 -2.10 -3.21 -9.54
C GLY A 34 -1.11 -2.39 -10.38
N GLY A 35 -1.42 -2.06 -11.62
CA GLY A 35 -0.58 -1.24 -12.50
C GLY A 35 0.63 -1.99 -13.09
N VAL A 36 1.55 -1.23 -13.69
CA VAL A 36 2.78 -1.74 -14.34
C VAL A 36 3.95 -1.66 -13.37
N TRP A 37 4.77 -2.72 -13.35
CA TRP A 37 5.93 -2.86 -12.49
C TRP A 37 7.17 -3.24 -13.28
N ARG A 38 8.33 -2.88 -12.75
CA ARG A 38 9.65 -3.22 -13.32
C ARG A 38 10.59 -3.74 -12.24
N THR A 39 11.35 -4.76 -12.60
CA THR A 39 12.58 -5.18 -11.91
C THR A 39 13.79 -4.83 -12.78
N THR A 40 14.92 -4.54 -12.14
CA THR A 40 16.25 -4.45 -12.79
C THR A 40 17.30 -5.30 -12.05
N ASN A 41 16.85 -6.28 -11.27
CA ASN A 41 17.70 -7.23 -10.53
C ASN A 41 17.16 -8.67 -10.63
N GLY A 42 16.49 -9.00 -11.74
CA GLY A 42 16.04 -10.37 -12.03
C GLY A 42 14.88 -10.87 -11.15
N GLY A 43 14.00 -9.98 -10.66
CA GLY A 43 12.80 -10.35 -9.92
C GLY A 43 12.95 -10.35 -8.39
N HIS A 44 14.07 -9.85 -7.87
CA HIS A 44 14.28 -9.74 -6.41
C HIS A 44 13.47 -8.59 -5.80
N SER A 45 13.35 -7.45 -6.50
CA SER A 45 12.50 -6.34 -6.10
C SER A 45 11.82 -5.67 -7.29
N TRP A 46 10.66 -5.07 -7.03
CA TRP A 46 9.78 -4.50 -8.06
C TRP A 46 9.47 -3.04 -7.75
N THR A 47 9.57 -2.18 -8.77
CA THR A 47 9.25 -0.74 -8.70
C THR A 47 7.98 -0.46 -9.50
N PRO A 48 6.98 0.23 -8.94
CA PRO A 48 5.78 0.60 -9.69
C PRO A 48 6.09 1.72 -10.69
N LEU A 49 5.53 1.64 -11.89
CA LEU A 49 5.71 2.58 -12.99
C LEU A 49 4.42 3.27 -13.41
N PHE A 50 3.27 2.88 -12.85
CA PHE A 50 1.93 3.26 -13.36
C PHE A 50 1.01 3.86 -12.28
N ASP A 51 1.50 4.11 -11.06
CA ASP A 51 0.69 4.55 -9.91
C ASP A 51 -0.03 5.90 -10.13
N LYS A 52 0.38 6.70 -11.11
CA LYS A 52 -0.16 8.04 -11.40
C LYS A 52 -1.13 8.08 -12.59
N GLU A 53 -1.27 6.98 -13.31
CA GLU A 53 -2.16 6.90 -14.47
C GLU A 53 -3.62 6.73 -13.99
N PRO A 54 -4.63 7.14 -14.79
CA PRO A 54 -6.03 7.15 -14.36
C PRO A 54 -6.69 5.77 -14.34
N ILE A 55 -5.93 4.70 -14.57
CA ILE A 55 -6.39 3.30 -14.51
C ILE A 55 -5.24 2.40 -14.07
N SER A 56 -5.54 1.26 -13.45
CA SER A 56 -4.52 0.32 -12.96
C SER A 56 -4.70 -1.13 -13.39
N SER A 57 -5.82 -1.48 -14.02
CA SER A 57 -6.02 -2.81 -14.59
C SER A 57 -5.23 -2.95 -15.89
N ILE A 58 -4.31 -3.92 -15.95
CA ILE A 58 -3.43 -4.16 -17.10
C ILE A 58 -3.73 -5.54 -17.69
N GLY A 59 -4.09 -5.58 -18.98
CA GLY A 59 -4.36 -6.81 -19.72
C GLY A 59 -3.24 -7.24 -20.67
N ALA A 60 -2.41 -6.30 -21.14
CA ALA A 60 -1.30 -6.61 -22.06
C ALA A 60 -0.11 -5.66 -21.88
N ILE A 61 1.11 -6.17 -22.07
CA ILE A 61 2.35 -5.38 -22.09
C ILE A 61 3.23 -5.90 -23.22
N ALA A 62 3.82 -4.98 -23.99
CA ALA A 62 4.88 -5.31 -24.93
C ALA A 62 6.02 -4.29 -24.84
N VAL A 63 7.25 -4.80 -24.74
CA VAL A 63 8.49 -4.04 -24.86
C VAL A 63 8.99 -4.22 -26.29
N ALA A 64 9.38 -3.15 -26.97
CA ALA A 64 9.85 -3.25 -28.34
C ALA A 64 11.27 -3.84 -28.41
N ASP A 65 11.44 -4.99 -29.07
CA ASP A 65 12.76 -5.64 -29.23
C ASP A 65 13.79 -4.73 -29.91
N SER A 66 13.34 -3.91 -30.88
CA SER A 66 14.18 -2.95 -31.60
C SER A 66 14.58 -1.71 -30.79
N ASN A 67 13.86 -1.41 -29.71
CA ASN A 67 14.17 -0.31 -28.80
C ASN A 67 13.48 -0.52 -27.44
N PRO A 68 14.17 -1.13 -26.45
CA PRO A 68 13.60 -1.44 -25.14
C PRO A 68 13.14 -0.24 -24.30
N SER A 69 13.45 1.01 -24.73
CA SER A 69 12.87 2.21 -24.10
C SER A 69 11.41 2.44 -24.50
N VAL A 70 10.94 1.81 -25.59
CA VAL A 70 9.56 1.91 -26.05
C VAL A 70 8.74 0.74 -25.48
N ILE A 71 7.73 1.08 -24.70
CA ILE A 71 6.83 0.13 -24.05
C ILE A 71 5.40 0.51 -24.39
N TYR A 72 4.58 -0.47 -24.75
CA TYR A 72 3.14 -0.32 -24.90
C TYR A 72 2.41 -1.16 -23.86
N VAL A 73 1.31 -0.60 -23.34
CA VAL A 73 0.49 -1.22 -22.30
C VAL A 73 -0.97 -1.13 -22.73
N GLY A 74 -1.64 -2.27 -22.81
CA GLY A 74 -3.09 -2.36 -22.96
C GLY A 74 -3.75 -2.47 -21.59
N SER A 75 -4.64 -1.53 -21.27
CA SER A 75 -5.39 -1.55 -20.02
C SER A 75 -6.66 -2.41 -20.10
N GLY A 76 -7.11 -2.87 -18.93
CA GLY A 76 -8.27 -3.72 -18.70
C GLY A 76 -8.01 -5.19 -19.01
N GLU A 77 -8.44 -6.06 -18.10
CA GLU A 77 -8.17 -7.50 -18.19
C GLU A 77 -9.11 -8.23 -19.15
N ALA A 78 -8.58 -9.10 -20.00
CA ALA A 78 -9.37 -9.89 -20.95
C ALA A 78 -9.65 -11.32 -20.48
N CYS A 79 -9.06 -11.76 -19.37
CA CYS A 79 -9.41 -13.00 -18.69
C CYS A 79 -10.62 -12.73 -17.77
N ILE A 80 -11.79 -12.57 -18.40
CA ILE A 80 -12.99 -11.96 -17.81
C ILE A 80 -13.65 -12.80 -16.70
N ARG A 81 -13.12 -12.74 -15.46
CA ARG A 81 -13.78 -13.26 -14.24
C ARG A 81 -14.99 -12.39 -13.84
N GLY A 82 -15.70 -12.74 -12.78
CA GLY A 82 -16.88 -12.00 -12.32
C GLY A 82 -16.57 -10.70 -11.56
N ASN A 83 -15.32 -10.45 -11.20
CA ASN A 83 -14.85 -9.33 -10.38
C ASN A 83 -13.73 -8.54 -11.08
N ILE A 84 -13.84 -8.41 -12.40
CA ILE A 84 -12.82 -7.77 -13.21
C ILE A 84 -12.89 -6.25 -13.17
N SER A 85 -11.75 -5.62 -13.44
CA SER A 85 -11.64 -4.16 -13.61
C SER A 85 -11.48 -3.76 -15.08
N TYR A 86 -12.09 -2.63 -15.44
CA TYR A 86 -12.06 -2.10 -16.80
C TYR A 86 -10.76 -1.36 -17.13
N GLY A 87 -10.51 -1.13 -18.42
CA GLY A 87 -9.40 -0.33 -18.93
C GLY A 87 -9.88 0.90 -19.69
N ASN A 88 -8.95 1.76 -20.10
CA ASN A 88 -9.24 2.96 -20.88
C ASN A 88 -8.28 3.12 -22.08
N GLY A 89 -7.89 2.00 -22.70
CA GLY A 89 -7.16 1.96 -23.95
C GLY A 89 -5.67 1.65 -23.80
N VAL A 90 -4.87 2.16 -24.74
CA VAL A 90 -3.44 1.85 -24.86
C VAL A 90 -2.58 3.01 -24.39
N TYR A 91 -1.53 2.71 -23.63
CA TYR A 91 -0.50 3.65 -23.21
C TYR A 91 0.82 3.33 -23.89
N LYS A 92 1.59 4.37 -24.18
CA LYS A 92 2.96 4.29 -24.70
C LYS A 92 3.92 5.03 -23.77
N SER A 93 5.07 4.42 -23.52
CA SER A 93 6.25 5.07 -22.97
C SER A 93 7.37 5.02 -23.99
N THR A 94 8.24 6.03 -24.00
CA THR A 94 9.46 6.08 -24.82
C THR A 94 10.73 6.26 -24.00
N ASP A 95 10.63 6.16 -22.67
CA ASP A 95 11.72 6.38 -21.71
C ASP A 95 11.86 5.25 -20.68
N GLY A 96 11.42 4.04 -21.06
CA GLY A 96 11.48 2.84 -20.22
C GLY A 96 10.45 2.85 -19.09
N GLY A 97 9.29 3.48 -19.30
CA GLY A 97 8.16 3.51 -18.37
C GLY A 97 8.25 4.59 -17.29
N LYS A 98 9.08 5.62 -17.46
CA LYS A 98 9.13 6.76 -16.50
C LYS A 98 7.98 7.72 -16.75
N THR A 99 7.59 7.90 -18.01
CA THR A 99 6.41 8.67 -18.42
C THR A 99 5.56 7.88 -19.39
N TRP A 100 4.25 8.11 -19.35
CA TRP A 100 3.26 7.44 -20.20
C TRP A 100 2.38 8.46 -20.93
N THR A 101 1.87 8.04 -22.08
CA THR A 101 0.87 8.78 -22.85
C THR A 101 -0.20 7.80 -23.30
N ASN A 102 -1.47 8.10 -23.02
CA ASN A 102 -2.59 7.35 -23.61
C ASN A 102 -2.66 7.65 -25.11
N VAL A 103 -2.45 6.64 -25.95
CA VAL A 103 -2.39 6.72 -27.41
C VAL A 103 -3.68 6.25 -28.08
N GLY A 104 -4.80 6.15 -27.35
CA GLY A 104 -6.12 5.88 -27.93
C GLY A 104 -6.73 4.54 -27.54
N LEU A 105 -7.76 4.12 -28.28
CA LEU A 105 -8.58 2.92 -28.01
C LEU A 105 -9.34 2.98 -26.67
N LYS A 106 -9.74 4.16 -26.21
CA LYS A 106 -10.37 4.34 -24.89
C LYS A 106 -11.67 3.55 -24.69
N GLY A 107 -12.42 3.30 -25.76
CA GLY A 107 -13.70 2.58 -25.72
C GLY A 107 -13.58 1.05 -25.72
N THR A 108 -12.37 0.47 -25.80
CA THR A 108 -12.21 -0.98 -25.84
C THR A 108 -12.47 -1.64 -24.48
N GLN A 109 -12.25 -0.91 -23.38
CA GLN A 109 -12.23 -1.40 -22.00
C GLN A 109 -11.23 -2.55 -21.73
N HIS A 110 -11.34 -3.69 -22.40
CA HIS A 110 -10.51 -4.87 -22.14
C HIS A 110 -9.61 -5.19 -23.34
N ILE A 111 -8.30 -5.23 -23.11
CA ILE A 111 -7.27 -5.53 -24.13
C ILE A 111 -6.56 -6.82 -23.72
N GLY A 112 -6.66 -7.85 -24.56
CA GLY A 112 -6.15 -9.19 -24.24
C GLY A 112 -4.76 -9.50 -24.75
N ALA A 113 -4.34 -8.85 -25.84
CA ALA A 113 -2.99 -8.98 -26.38
C ALA A 113 -2.56 -7.71 -27.11
N LEU A 114 -1.26 -7.44 -27.08
CA LEU A 114 -0.63 -6.35 -27.80
C LEU A 114 0.76 -6.83 -28.25
N ILE A 115 1.08 -6.66 -29.53
CA ILE A 115 2.38 -7.05 -30.10
C ILE A 115 3.01 -5.87 -30.85
N VAL A 116 4.34 -5.74 -30.75
CA VAL A 116 5.13 -4.70 -31.41
C VAL A 116 5.99 -5.34 -32.49
N HIS A 117 6.06 -4.72 -33.66
CA HIS A 117 6.84 -5.25 -34.76
C HIS A 117 8.34 -5.31 -34.40
N PRO A 118 9.03 -6.44 -34.65
CA PRO A 118 10.36 -6.73 -34.09
C PRO A 118 11.45 -5.76 -34.56
N ARG A 119 11.24 -5.07 -35.69
CA ARG A 119 12.21 -4.13 -36.28
C ARG A 119 11.72 -2.68 -36.35
N ASN A 120 10.50 -2.39 -35.91
CA ASN A 120 9.94 -1.04 -35.99
C ASN A 120 8.94 -0.81 -34.85
N PRO A 121 9.28 0.00 -33.83
CA PRO A 121 8.43 0.19 -32.65
C PRO A 121 7.15 1.03 -32.92
N ASP A 122 6.99 1.57 -34.13
CA ASP A 122 5.78 2.33 -34.50
C ASP A 122 4.68 1.45 -35.11
N ILE A 123 5.00 0.20 -35.48
CA ILE A 123 4.03 -0.77 -35.98
C ILE A 123 3.58 -1.66 -34.82
N VAL A 124 2.31 -1.56 -34.44
CA VAL A 124 1.73 -2.26 -33.28
C VAL A 124 0.36 -2.81 -33.63
N TYR A 125 0.05 -4.00 -33.12
CA TYR A 125 -1.28 -4.62 -33.21
C TYR A 125 -1.87 -4.83 -31.82
N VAL A 126 -3.17 -4.64 -31.71
CA VAL A 126 -3.93 -4.79 -30.46
C VAL A 126 -5.12 -5.70 -30.69
N ALA A 127 -5.24 -6.74 -29.86
CA ALA A 127 -6.44 -7.56 -29.77
C ALA A 127 -7.35 -6.98 -28.66
N ALA A 128 -8.40 -6.28 -29.09
CA ALA A 128 -9.37 -5.67 -28.20
C ALA A 128 -10.57 -6.62 -28.02
N LEU A 129 -10.76 -7.08 -26.78
CA LEU A 129 -11.90 -7.92 -26.44
C LEU A 129 -13.20 -7.09 -26.48
N GLY A 130 -13.14 -5.81 -26.07
CA GLY A 130 -14.33 -4.97 -25.89
C GLY A 130 -14.93 -5.09 -24.49
N HIS A 131 -16.05 -4.42 -24.26
CA HIS A 131 -16.79 -4.46 -22.99
C HIS A 131 -17.14 -5.90 -22.58
N ALA A 132 -16.80 -6.35 -21.39
CA ALA A 132 -17.14 -7.71 -20.96
C ALA A 132 -18.65 -7.88 -20.69
N TYR A 133 -19.30 -6.82 -20.21
CA TYR A 133 -20.68 -6.83 -19.71
C TYR A 133 -21.73 -6.30 -20.69
N GLY A 134 -21.32 -5.84 -21.88
CA GLY A 134 -22.21 -5.26 -22.87
C GLY A 134 -21.73 -5.40 -24.31
N PRO A 135 -22.62 -5.27 -25.30
CA PRO A 135 -22.22 -5.14 -26.70
C PRO A 135 -21.49 -3.81 -26.91
N ASN A 136 -20.45 -3.81 -27.76
CA ASN A 136 -19.66 -2.61 -28.01
C ASN A 136 -19.01 -2.68 -29.41
N PRO A 137 -19.01 -1.57 -30.18
CA PRO A 137 -18.47 -1.56 -31.54
C PRO A 137 -16.94 -1.55 -31.60
N ASP A 138 -16.22 -1.26 -30.52
CA ASP A 138 -14.76 -1.13 -30.46
C ASP A 138 -14.01 -2.46 -30.30
N ARG A 139 -14.71 -3.59 -30.43
CA ARG A 139 -14.15 -4.94 -30.53
C ARG A 139 -13.28 -5.13 -31.78
N GLY A 140 -12.32 -6.05 -31.73
CA GLY A 140 -11.57 -6.53 -32.90
C GLY A 140 -10.06 -6.31 -32.83
N VAL A 141 -9.37 -6.47 -33.96
CA VAL A 141 -7.92 -6.21 -34.08
C VAL A 141 -7.69 -4.83 -34.63
N TYR A 142 -6.84 -4.05 -33.95
CA TYR A 142 -6.39 -2.74 -34.40
C TYR A 142 -4.92 -2.77 -34.79
N ARG A 143 -4.55 -1.93 -35.76
CA ARG A 143 -3.18 -1.70 -36.22
C ARG A 143 -2.87 -0.21 -36.17
N THR A 144 -1.68 0.13 -35.71
CA THR A 144 -1.04 1.43 -35.94
C THR A 144 0.24 1.22 -36.75
N LEU A 145 0.58 2.21 -37.59
CA LEU A 145 1.84 2.27 -38.34
C LEU A 145 2.70 3.48 -37.93
N ASP A 146 2.21 4.33 -37.02
CA ASP A 146 2.84 5.59 -36.62
C ASP A 146 2.97 5.73 -35.09
N GLY A 147 3.04 4.60 -34.41
CA GLY A 147 3.29 4.52 -32.97
C GLY A 147 2.12 4.95 -32.09
N GLY A 148 0.89 4.77 -32.58
CA GLY A 148 -0.35 5.02 -31.85
C GLY A 148 -0.96 6.40 -32.11
N LYS A 149 -0.50 7.15 -33.11
CA LYS A 149 -1.16 8.42 -33.47
C LYS A 149 -2.46 8.16 -34.22
N ASN A 150 -2.48 7.12 -35.05
CA ASN A 150 -3.68 6.65 -35.75
C ASN A 150 -3.85 5.13 -35.58
N TRP A 151 -5.09 4.71 -35.35
CA TRP A 151 -5.47 3.30 -35.25
C TRP A 151 -6.46 2.93 -36.34
N GLU A 152 -6.19 1.83 -37.03
CA GLU A 152 -7.06 1.23 -38.04
C GLU A 152 -7.62 -0.09 -37.49
N LYS A 153 -8.94 -0.27 -37.55
CA LYS A 153 -9.58 -1.54 -37.23
C LYS A 153 -9.47 -2.48 -38.43
N VAL A 154 -8.61 -3.49 -38.33
CA VAL A 154 -8.21 -4.34 -39.46
C VAL A 154 -8.89 -5.71 -39.47
N LEU A 155 -9.44 -6.15 -38.34
CA LEU A 155 -10.27 -7.37 -38.25
C LEU A 155 -11.44 -7.13 -37.30
N TYR A 156 -12.66 -7.34 -37.78
CA TYR A 156 -13.89 -7.13 -37.04
C TYR A 156 -14.98 -8.09 -37.52
N LYS A 157 -15.86 -8.51 -36.61
CA LYS A 157 -16.99 -9.38 -36.91
C LYS A 157 -18.32 -8.69 -36.61
N ASP A 158 -18.54 -8.35 -35.34
CA ASP A 158 -19.75 -7.71 -34.81
C ASP A 158 -19.46 -7.13 -33.41
N ASP A 159 -20.47 -6.55 -32.75
CA ASP A 159 -20.40 -5.92 -31.44
C ASP A 159 -20.45 -6.89 -30.25
N HIS A 160 -20.50 -8.20 -30.51
CA HIS A 160 -20.49 -9.28 -29.51
C HIS A 160 -19.21 -10.13 -29.56
N THR A 161 -18.36 -9.93 -30.58
CA THR A 161 -17.19 -10.75 -30.87
C THR A 161 -15.91 -9.91 -30.83
N GLY A 162 -15.09 -10.12 -29.79
CA GLY A 162 -13.81 -9.45 -29.58
C GLY A 162 -12.62 -10.17 -30.19
N ALA A 163 -11.44 -9.56 -30.17
CA ALA A 163 -10.19 -10.26 -30.40
C ALA A 163 -9.51 -10.55 -29.05
N ILE A 164 -8.96 -11.74 -28.89
CA ILE A 164 -8.30 -12.17 -27.64
C ILE A 164 -6.80 -12.43 -27.80
N ASP A 165 -6.35 -12.73 -29.02
CA ASP A 165 -4.96 -13.07 -29.30
C ASP A 165 -4.55 -12.57 -30.69
N VAL A 166 -3.28 -12.18 -30.83
CA VAL A 166 -2.65 -11.78 -32.09
C VAL A 166 -1.15 -12.02 -32.00
N VAL A 167 -0.58 -12.71 -33.00
CA VAL A 167 0.85 -13.04 -33.04
C VAL A 167 1.46 -12.86 -34.43
N PHE A 168 2.74 -12.51 -34.47
CA PHE A 168 3.54 -12.53 -35.69
C PHE A 168 4.07 -13.95 -35.96
N ASP A 169 4.30 -14.25 -37.24
CA ASP A 169 5.35 -15.20 -37.59
C ASP A 169 6.72 -14.56 -37.24
N PRO A 170 7.55 -15.20 -36.40
CA PRO A 170 8.81 -14.62 -35.92
C PRO A 170 9.84 -14.40 -37.04
N HIS A 171 9.75 -15.13 -38.16
CA HIS A 171 10.64 -14.96 -39.31
C HIS A 171 10.09 -13.98 -40.35
N ASN A 172 8.78 -13.75 -40.37
CA ASN A 172 8.13 -12.86 -41.34
C ASN A 172 6.93 -12.11 -40.72
N PRO A 173 7.14 -10.90 -40.17
CA PRO A 173 6.07 -10.15 -39.49
C PRO A 173 4.96 -9.61 -40.41
N ASN A 174 5.00 -9.88 -41.73
CA ASN A 174 3.85 -9.69 -42.62
C ASN A 174 2.81 -10.82 -42.50
N VAL A 175 3.20 -11.97 -41.94
CA VAL A 175 2.29 -13.07 -41.64
C VAL A 175 1.85 -12.95 -40.18
N LEU A 176 0.54 -12.92 -39.97
CA LEU A 176 -0.07 -12.81 -38.64
C LEU A 176 -1.15 -13.86 -38.45
N PHE A 177 -1.34 -14.27 -37.21
CA PHE A 177 -2.52 -15.01 -36.77
C PHE A 177 -3.26 -14.20 -35.73
N ALA A 178 -4.60 -14.27 -35.74
CA ALA A 178 -5.45 -13.63 -34.74
C ALA A 178 -6.64 -14.52 -34.40
N ALA A 179 -7.05 -14.48 -33.13
CA ALA A 179 -8.23 -15.19 -32.64
C ALA A 179 -9.34 -14.21 -32.28
N LEU A 180 -10.51 -14.41 -32.88
CA LEU A 180 -11.75 -13.77 -32.45
C LEU A 180 -12.48 -14.67 -31.45
N TYR A 181 -13.08 -14.05 -30.43
CA TYR A 181 -13.75 -14.70 -29.32
C TYR A 181 -15.09 -14.01 -29.04
N GLN A 182 -16.18 -14.73 -29.30
CA GLN A 182 -17.52 -14.30 -28.90
C GLN A 182 -17.74 -14.65 -27.43
N VAL A 183 -17.93 -13.63 -26.59
CA VAL A 183 -18.07 -13.81 -25.15
C VAL A 183 -18.89 -12.69 -24.53
N ARG A 184 -19.65 -13.02 -23.48
CA ARG A 184 -20.40 -12.04 -22.70
C ARG A 184 -20.46 -12.43 -21.22
N ARG A 185 -20.43 -11.43 -20.34
CA ARG A 185 -20.81 -11.56 -18.94
C ARG A 185 -22.08 -10.78 -18.62
N THR A 186 -22.75 -11.23 -17.57
CA THR A 186 -23.79 -10.51 -16.84
C THR A 186 -23.51 -10.66 -15.34
N PRO A 187 -24.29 -10.04 -14.44
CA PRO A 187 -24.14 -10.29 -13.01
C PRO A 187 -24.33 -11.77 -12.61
N TRP A 188 -25.10 -12.54 -13.39
CA TRP A 188 -25.52 -13.90 -13.08
C TRP A 188 -25.01 -14.97 -14.08
N SER A 189 -24.23 -14.58 -15.09
CA SER A 189 -23.77 -15.55 -16.09
C SER A 189 -22.48 -15.14 -16.81
N LEU A 190 -21.80 -16.16 -17.33
CA LEU A 190 -20.79 -16.10 -18.37
C LEU A 190 -21.32 -16.90 -19.58
N GLU A 191 -21.09 -16.41 -20.78
CA GLU A 191 -21.34 -17.13 -22.03
C GLU A 191 -20.04 -17.17 -22.83
N SER A 192 -19.37 -18.33 -22.85
CA SER A 192 -18.16 -18.56 -23.65
C SER A 192 -18.48 -19.24 -24.98
N GLY A 193 -18.08 -18.60 -26.07
CA GLY A 193 -18.09 -19.18 -27.41
C GLY A 193 -19.40 -19.00 -28.18
N GLY A 194 -19.27 -18.99 -29.49
CA GLY A 194 -20.36 -18.70 -30.41
C GLY A 194 -19.88 -18.69 -31.87
N PRO A 195 -20.81 -18.50 -32.83
CA PRO A 195 -20.48 -18.51 -34.26
C PRO A 195 -19.55 -17.36 -34.71
N GLY A 196 -19.36 -16.34 -33.87
CA GLY A 196 -18.38 -15.27 -34.11
C GLY A 196 -16.92 -15.67 -33.84
N SER A 197 -16.70 -16.68 -32.99
CA SER A 197 -15.35 -17.15 -32.63
C SER A 197 -14.65 -17.83 -33.81
N GLY A 198 -13.32 -17.68 -33.91
CA GLY A 198 -12.54 -18.36 -34.94
C GLY A 198 -11.09 -17.89 -35.05
N LEU A 199 -10.29 -18.65 -35.79
CA LEU A 199 -8.88 -18.35 -36.06
C LEU A 199 -8.73 -17.73 -37.45
N TYR A 200 -7.90 -16.70 -37.57
CA TYR A 200 -7.69 -15.95 -38.80
C TYR A 200 -6.19 -15.83 -39.10
N LYS A 201 -5.85 -15.83 -40.39
CA LYS A 201 -4.49 -15.62 -40.89
C LYS A 201 -4.44 -14.45 -41.86
N SER A 202 -3.43 -13.60 -41.70
CA SER A 202 -3.04 -12.59 -42.69
C SER A 202 -1.65 -12.91 -43.24
N VAL A 203 -1.40 -12.53 -44.50
CA VAL A 203 -0.09 -12.67 -45.17
C VAL A 203 0.41 -11.35 -45.76
N ASP A 204 -0.29 -10.25 -45.48
CA ASP A 204 -0.06 -8.91 -46.04
C ASP A 204 -0.03 -7.81 -44.96
N GLY A 205 0.49 -8.17 -43.77
CA GLY A 205 0.60 -7.24 -42.65
C GLY A 205 -0.75 -6.84 -42.08
N GLY A 206 -1.71 -7.76 -42.01
CA GLY A 206 -3.03 -7.53 -41.43
C GLY A 206 -3.96 -6.70 -42.29
N THR A 207 -3.66 -6.47 -43.58
CA THR A 207 -4.52 -5.71 -44.48
C THR A 207 -5.73 -6.54 -44.92
N THR A 208 -5.53 -7.84 -45.16
CA THR A 208 -6.59 -8.81 -45.38
C THR A 208 -6.43 -10.01 -44.45
N TRP A 209 -7.56 -10.63 -44.10
CA TRP A 209 -7.63 -11.76 -43.18
C TRP A 209 -8.45 -12.89 -43.78
N LYS A 210 -7.90 -14.10 -43.74
CA LYS A 210 -8.56 -15.34 -44.13
C LYS A 210 -9.02 -16.08 -42.87
N HIS A 211 -10.30 -16.38 -42.77
CA HIS A 211 -10.83 -17.29 -41.77
C HIS A 211 -10.29 -18.71 -42.01
N LEU A 212 -9.78 -19.34 -40.96
CA LEU A 212 -9.29 -20.72 -40.99
C LEU A 212 -10.39 -21.64 -40.48
N ASP A 213 -11.05 -22.36 -41.38
CA ASP A 213 -12.10 -23.31 -41.06
C ASP A 213 -11.88 -24.69 -41.72
N GLY A 214 -12.41 -25.73 -41.07
CA GLY A 214 -12.24 -27.11 -41.50
C GLY A 214 -10.78 -27.57 -41.49
N LYS A 215 -10.42 -28.49 -42.40
CA LYS A 215 -9.04 -28.99 -42.59
C LYS A 215 -8.35 -29.46 -41.29
N GLY A 216 -9.14 -30.05 -40.40
CA GLY A 216 -8.68 -30.62 -39.13
C GLY A 216 -8.98 -29.78 -37.89
N LEU A 217 -9.33 -28.48 -38.04
CA LEU A 217 -9.87 -27.69 -36.93
C LEU A 217 -11.32 -28.12 -36.58
N PRO A 218 -11.80 -27.81 -35.36
CA PRO A 218 -13.18 -28.06 -34.98
C PRO A 218 -14.20 -27.43 -35.95
N THR A 219 -15.29 -28.16 -36.22
CA THR A 219 -16.43 -27.66 -37.01
C THR A 219 -17.65 -27.33 -36.14
N SER A 220 -17.62 -27.69 -34.86
CA SER A 220 -18.61 -27.29 -33.86
C SER A 220 -18.33 -25.88 -33.33
N ILE A 221 -19.22 -25.38 -32.45
CA ILE A 221 -19.06 -24.05 -31.84
C ILE A 221 -17.72 -23.97 -31.11
N MET A 222 -16.96 -22.92 -31.41
CA MET A 222 -15.66 -22.62 -30.83
C MET A 222 -15.77 -21.50 -29.78
N GLY A 223 -14.89 -21.56 -28.79
CA GLY A 223 -14.73 -20.56 -27.73
C GLY A 223 -13.40 -19.83 -27.86
N ARG A 224 -12.70 -19.66 -26.73
CA ARG A 224 -11.39 -19.01 -26.70
C ARG A 224 -10.33 -19.85 -27.43
N ILE A 225 -9.47 -19.19 -28.20
CA ILE A 225 -8.34 -19.80 -28.92
C ILE A 225 -7.07 -19.02 -28.59
N GLY A 226 -6.03 -19.73 -28.17
CA GLY A 226 -4.67 -19.21 -28.11
C GLY A 226 -3.87 -19.73 -29.28
N VAL A 227 -3.02 -18.90 -29.90
CA VAL A 227 -2.22 -19.26 -31.07
C VAL A 227 -0.76 -18.86 -30.89
N SER A 228 0.16 -19.72 -31.33
CA SER A 228 1.59 -19.40 -31.31
C SER A 228 2.31 -20.04 -32.51
N VAL A 229 3.23 -19.28 -33.11
CA VAL A 229 4.09 -19.74 -34.21
C VAL A 229 5.45 -20.11 -33.63
N SER A 230 6.00 -21.26 -34.01
CA SER A 230 7.32 -21.66 -33.53
C SER A 230 8.41 -20.72 -34.02
N GLY A 231 9.32 -20.33 -33.12
CA GLY A 231 10.53 -19.60 -33.49
C GLY A 231 11.57 -20.46 -34.22
N GLY A 232 11.45 -21.80 -34.15
CA GLY A 232 12.34 -22.71 -34.88
C GLY A 232 11.94 -22.91 -36.35
N ASP A 233 10.65 -22.83 -36.69
CA ASP A 233 10.12 -23.02 -38.05
C ASP A 233 8.75 -22.37 -38.22
N SER A 234 8.62 -21.45 -39.17
CA SER A 234 7.37 -20.74 -39.50
C SER A 234 6.23 -21.65 -39.98
N ASN A 235 6.53 -22.86 -40.46
CA ASN A 235 5.51 -23.83 -40.83
C ASN A 235 4.85 -24.47 -39.60
N ARG A 236 5.51 -24.44 -38.45
CA ARG A 236 4.99 -25.02 -37.21
C ARG A 236 4.16 -23.99 -36.45
N VAL A 237 2.84 -24.19 -36.46
CA VAL A 237 1.88 -23.34 -35.73
C VAL A 237 1.10 -24.21 -34.75
N TYR A 238 0.91 -23.71 -33.53
CA TYR A 238 0.09 -24.35 -32.51
C TYR A 238 -1.15 -23.51 -32.21
N ALA A 239 -2.28 -24.19 -31.97
CA ALA A 239 -3.51 -23.56 -31.52
C ALA A 239 -4.12 -24.36 -30.37
N LEU A 240 -4.23 -23.76 -29.20
CA LEU A 240 -5.00 -24.33 -28.09
C LEU A 240 -6.44 -23.83 -28.21
N THR A 241 -7.39 -24.74 -28.34
CA THR A 241 -8.76 -24.41 -28.78
C THR A 241 -9.81 -24.92 -27.81
N GLU A 242 -10.68 -24.02 -27.35
CA GLU A 242 -11.97 -24.36 -26.76
C GLU A 242 -13.00 -24.66 -27.87
N ALA A 243 -13.63 -25.82 -27.83
CA ALA A 243 -14.70 -26.21 -28.74
C ALA A 243 -15.64 -27.24 -28.10
N LYS A 244 -16.91 -27.21 -28.49
CA LYS A 244 -17.98 -28.05 -27.92
C LYS A 244 -17.67 -29.55 -27.92
N ASP A 245 -17.18 -30.06 -29.05
CA ASP A 245 -16.99 -31.51 -29.26
C ASP A 245 -15.53 -31.91 -29.50
N ALA A 246 -14.63 -30.92 -29.61
CA ALA A 246 -13.25 -31.14 -30.05
C ALA A 246 -12.28 -30.11 -29.43
N SER A 247 -12.43 -29.82 -28.14
CA SER A 247 -11.43 -29.04 -27.41
C SER A 247 -10.07 -29.76 -27.41
N GLY A 248 -8.97 -29.01 -27.47
CA GLY A 248 -7.62 -29.57 -27.36
C GLY A 248 -6.53 -28.72 -28.01
N LEU A 249 -5.33 -29.31 -28.06
CA LEU A 249 -4.16 -28.72 -28.71
C LEU A 249 -4.08 -29.19 -30.16
N TYR A 250 -4.05 -28.23 -31.07
CA TYR A 250 -3.91 -28.41 -32.49
C TYR A 250 -2.55 -27.94 -32.96
N ARG A 251 -2.05 -28.60 -34.01
CA ARG A 251 -0.77 -28.29 -34.65
C ARG A 251 -0.92 -28.29 -36.15
N SER A 252 -0.29 -27.32 -36.79
CA SER A 252 -0.07 -27.26 -38.22
C SER A 252 1.42 -27.42 -38.53
N ASP A 253 1.72 -28.11 -39.62
CA ASP A 253 3.07 -28.33 -40.16
C ASP A 253 3.25 -27.64 -41.53
N ASP A 254 2.28 -26.83 -41.96
CA ASP A 254 2.25 -26.14 -43.26
C ASP A 254 1.86 -24.66 -43.12
N GLY A 255 2.16 -24.06 -41.98
CA GLY A 255 1.93 -22.64 -41.72
C GLY A 255 0.45 -22.28 -41.54
N GLY A 256 -0.36 -23.21 -41.05
CA GLY A 256 -1.78 -23.00 -40.72
C GLY A 256 -2.78 -23.38 -41.81
N ASP A 257 -2.35 -24.06 -42.89
CA ASP A 257 -3.24 -24.48 -43.97
C ASP A 257 -3.99 -25.78 -43.66
N THR A 258 -3.36 -26.72 -42.94
CA THR A 258 -3.98 -27.93 -42.39
C THR A 258 -3.58 -28.12 -40.93
N TRP A 259 -4.47 -28.76 -40.16
CA TRP A 259 -4.33 -28.89 -38.71
C TRP A 259 -4.55 -30.34 -38.26
N THR A 260 -3.85 -30.74 -37.21
CA THR A 260 -4.02 -32.03 -36.53
C THR A 260 -4.18 -31.81 -35.04
N LYS A 261 -5.19 -32.43 -34.42
CA LYS A 261 -5.30 -32.48 -32.95
C LYS A 261 -4.19 -33.39 -32.42
N VAL A 262 -3.22 -32.83 -31.70
CA VAL A 262 -2.06 -33.58 -31.20
C VAL A 262 -2.20 -33.97 -29.73
N ASN A 263 -3.08 -33.31 -28.98
CA ASN A 263 -3.34 -33.60 -27.58
C ASN A 263 -4.77 -33.19 -27.17
N ASP A 264 -5.43 -34.03 -26.39
CA ASP A 264 -6.77 -33.80 -25.83
C ASP A 264 -6.87 -34.05 -24.33
N ASP A 265 -5.73 -33.97 -23.64
CA ASP A 265 -5.69 -33.93 -22.19
C ASP A 265 -6.54 -32.77 -21.68
N GLN A 266 -7.58 -33.11 -20.91
CA GLN A 266 -8.55 -32.14 -20.41
C GLN A 266 -7.92 -31.09 -19.49
N ARG A 267 -6.74 -31.35 -18.90
CA ARG A 267 -6.02 -30.35 -18.11
C ARG A 267 -5.64 -29.10 -18.92
N LEU A 268 -5.56 -29.22 -20.25
CA LEU A 268 -5.29 -28.08 -21.14
C LEU A 268 -6.53 -27.21 -21.40
N THR A 269 -7.75 -27.73 -21.17
CA THR A 269 -9.00 -27.05 -21.53
C THR A 269 -10.07 -27.06 -20.43
N GLN A 270 -9.74 -27.50 -19.21
CA GLN A 270 -10.69 -27.64 -18.10
C GLN A 270 -11.39 -26.33 -17.68
N ARG A 271 -10.73 -25.17 -17.88
CA ARG A 271 -11.31 -23.83 -17.75
C ARG A 271 -10.89 -22.94 -18.93
N ALA A 272 -11.17 -23.40 -20.14
CA ALA A 272 -10.60 -22.84 -21.37
C ALA A 272 -10.88 -21.33 -21.57
N TRP A 273 -12.10 -20.87 -21.30
CA TRP A 273 -12.47 -19.44 -21.38
C TRP A 273 -11.53 -18.52 -20.57
N TYR A 274 -10.91 -19.02 -19.51
CA TYR A 274 -10.07 -18.25 -18.59
C TYR A 274 -8.57 -18.34 -18.91
N PHE A 275 -8.07 -19.51 -19.34
CA PHE A 275 -6.62 -19.76 -19.45
C PHE A 275 -6.05 -20.10 -20.82
N THR A 276 -6.83 -20.35 -21.88
CA THR A 276 -6.32 -20.86 -23.16
C THR A 276 -5.22 -19.97 -23.79
N HIS A 277 -3.98 -20.15 -23.33
CA HIS A 277 -2.77 -19.41 -23.63
C HIS A 277 -1.68 -20.41 -24.02
N ILE A 278 -0.93 -20.10 -25.07
CA ILE A 278 0.08 -20.99 -25.64
C ILE A 278 1.26 -20.21 -26.15
N PHE A 279 2.46 -20.71 -25.89
CA PHE A 279 3.72 -20.05 -26.23
C PHE A 279 4.69 -21.08 -26.80
N ALA A 280 5.02 -20.96 -28.08
CA ALA A 280 6.09 -21.76 -28.66
C ALA A 280 7.46 -21.22 -28.22
N ASP A 281 8.42 -22.12 -28.09
CA ASP A 281 9.80 -21.75 -27.81
C ASP A 281 10.39 -20.94 -28.99
N PRO A 282 11.15 -19.85 -28.72
CA PRO A 282 11.65 -18.98 -29.76
C PRO A 282 12.81 -19.59 -30.58
N ARG A 283 13.35 -20.75 -30.18
CA ARG A 283 14.48 -21.41 -30.87
C ARG A 283 14.21 -22.87 -31.22
N SER A 284 13.32 -23.55 -30.50
CA SER A 284 12.97 -24.95 -30.73
C SER A 284 11.69 -25.10 -31.55
N VAL A 285 11.73 -25.97 -32.56
CA VAL A 285 10.56 -26.30 -33.39
C VAL A 285 9.45 -26.98 -32.58
N ASP A 286 9.84 -27.92 -31.71
CA ASP A 286 8.92 -28.84 -31.04
C ASP A 286 8.62 -28.48 -29.58
N THR A 287 9.32 -27.49 -29.01
CA THR A 287 9.05 -27.05 -27.63
C THR A 287 7.91 -26.05 -27.60
N VAL A 288 6.91 -26.32 -26.76
CA VAL A 288 5.72 -25.46 -26.58
C VAL A 288 5.24 -25.50 -25.14
N TYR A 289 4.77 -24.36 -24.66
CA TYR A 289 4.26 -24.15 -23.31
C TYR A 289 2.77 -23.83 -23.37
N MET A 290 1.98 -24.41 -22.47
CA MET A 290 0.55 -24.16 -22.36
C MET A 290 0.24 -23.76 -20.92
N LEU A 291 -0.47 -22.66 -20.75
CA LEU A 291 -0.84 -22.17 -19.43
C LEU A 291 -2.30 -22.54 -19.13
N ASN A 292 -2.52 -23.07 -17.94
CA ASN A 292 -3.84 -23.36 -17.35
C ASN A 292 -3.72 -23.17 -15.84
N THR A 293 -4.56 -23.86 -15.05
CA THR A 293 -4.35 -23.98 -13.59
C THR A 293 -2.94 -24.49 -13.24
N GLY A 294 -2.28 -25.19 -14.17
CA GLY A 294 -0.84 -25.49 -14.12
C GLY A 294 -0.13 -25.03 -15.40
N MET A 295 1.18 -24.83 -15.29
CA MET A 295 2.07 -24.47 -16.41
C MET A 295 2.66 -25.75 -17.02
N PHE A 296 2.28 -26.08 -18.26
CA PHE A 296 2.74 -27.28 -18.95
C PHE A 296 3.80 -26.95 -20.01
N ARG A 297 4.78 -27.84 -20.16
CA ARG A 297 5.78 -27.84 -21.23
C ARG A 297 5.75 -29.16 -21.99
N SER A 298 5.79 -29.07 -23.31
CA SER A 298 6.03 -30.19 -24.22
C SER A 298 7.31 -29.93 -25.01
N THR A 299 8.05 -30.99 -25.35
CA THR A 299 9.26 -30.92 -26.19
C THR A 299 9.16 -31.83 -27.43
N ASP A 300 7.98 -32.37 -27.72
CA ASP A 300 7.71 -33.30 -28.81
C ASP A 300 6.54 -32.84 -29.70
N GLY A 301 6.36 -31.52 -29.77
CA GLY A 301 5.33 -30.87 -30.58
C GLY A 301 3.93 -31.01 -29.98
N GLY A 302 3.81 -31.02 -28.65
CA GLY A 302 2.55 -31.01 -27.91
C GLY A 302 2.03 -32.39 -27.49
N LYS A 303 2.72 -33.49 -27.80
CA LYS A 303 2.19 -34.85 -27.59
C LYS A 303 2.28 -35.28 -26.14
N THR A 304 3.40 -35.00 -25.47
CA THR A 304 3.60 -35.28 -24.04
C THR A 304 3.72 -33.99 -23.24
N LEU A 305 3.18 -33.98 -22.02
CA LEU A 305 3.09 -32.81 -21.16
C LEU A 305 3.87 -33.03 -19.86
N ASN A 306 4.73 -32.08 -19.52
CA ASN A 306 5.42 -32.00 -18.23
C ASN A 306 4.92 -30.77 -17.48
N LEU A 307 4.49 -30.95 -16.24
CA LEU A 307 4.11 -29.84 -15.37
C LEU A 307 5.38 -29.18 -14.82
N LEU A 308 5.47 -27.85 -14.91
CA LEU A 308 6.58 -27.07 -14.36
C LEU A 308 6.29 -26.64 -12.91
N PRO A 309 7.31 -26.59 -12.04
CA PRO A 309 7.17 -26.25 -10.62
C PRO A 309 7.11 -24.73 -10.38
N ALA A 310 6.25 -24.01 -11.10
CA ALA A 310 5.99 -22.62 -10.80
C ALA A 310 5.31 -22.49 -9.42
N PRO A 311 5.61 -21.44 -8.63
CA PRO A 311 5.29 -21.40 -7.20
C PRO A 311 3.80 -21.15 -6.86
N HIS A 312 2.97 -20.90 -7.88
CA HIS A 312 1.53 -20.69 -7.76
C HIS A 312 0.81 -21.34 -8.95
N GLY A 313 -0.48 -21.63 -8.82
CA GLY A 313 -1.33 -22.07 -9.93
C GLY A 313 -1.86 -20.91 -10.78
N ASP A 314 -2.77 -21.21 -11.70
CA ASP A 314 -3.54 -20.24 -12.49
C ASP A 314 -2.66 -19.28 -13.30
N HIS A 315 -2.04 -19.82 -14.36
CA HIS A 315 -1.06 -19.12 -15.17
C HIS A 315 -1.71 -18.43 -16.37
N HIS A 316 -1.34 -17.17 -16.60
CA HIS A 316 -1.95 -16.32 -17.63
C HIS A 316 -0.97 -15.75 -18.65
N ALA A 317 0.30 -15.58 -18.26
CA ALA A 317 1.28 -14.94 -19.14
C ALA A 317 2.64 -15.62 -19.06
N LEU A 318 3.33 -15.68 -20.19
CA LEU A 318 4.70 -16.16 -20.28
C LEU A 318 5.46 -15.32 -21.31
N TRP A 319 6.66 -14.90 -20.95
CA TRP A 319 7.63 -14.39 -21.91
C TRP A 319 8.90 -15.23 -21.79
N ILE A 320 9.42 -15.63 -22.95
CA ILE A 320 10.61 -16.46 -23.11
C ILE A 320 11.62 -15.60 -23.87
N ASP A 321 12.84 -15.45 -23.34
CA ASP A 321 13.84 -14.65 -24.03
C ASP A 321 14.19 -15.30 -25.39
N PRO A 322 14.03 -14.58 -26.51
CA PRO A 322 14.39 -15.09 -27.82
C PRO A 322 15.89 -15.37 -27.99
N ILE A 323 16.76 -14.77 -27.18
CA ILE A 323 18.21 -14.98 -27.21
C ILE A 323 18.60 -16.19 -26.37
N ASP A 324 18.05 -16.30 -25.15
CA ASP A 324 18.33 -17.36 -24.18
C ASP A 324 17.03 -17.94 -23.57
N PRO A 325 16.44 -18.99 -24.15
CA PRO A 325 15.15 -19.53 -23.71
C PRO A 325 15.13 -20.11 -22.28
N GLU A 326 16.28 -20.26 -21.63
CA GLU A 326 16.33 -20.62 -20.21
C GLU A 326 15.83 -19.47 -19.32
N ARG A 327 15.80 -18.24 -19.85
CA ARG A 327 15.33 -17.06 -19.14
C ARG A 327 13.88 -16.74 -19.49
N MET A 328 13.04 -16.70 -18.45
CA MET A 328 11.60 -16.59 -18.60
C MET A 328 11.00 -15.70 -17.49
N ILE A 329 9.86 -15.09 -17.77
CA ILE A 329 8.97 -14.52 -16.74
C ILE A 329 7.58 -15.13 -16.90
N ASN A 330 6.98 -15.54 -15.80
CA ASN A 330 5.61 -16.03 -15.72
C ASN A 330 4.73 -15.05 -14.92
N GLY A 331 3.51 -14.83 -15.43
CA GLY A 331 2.43 -14.15 -14.72
C GLY A 331 1.33 -15.15 -14.38
N ASN A 332 0.87 -15.12 -13.12
CA ASN A 332 -0.18 -15.98 -12.59
C ASN A 332 -1.00 -15.23 -11.53
N ASP A 333 -2.01 -15.89 -10.97
CA ASP A 333 -2.94 -15.27 -10.00
C ASP A 333 -2.28 -14.88 -8.64
N GLY A 334 -1.08 -15.40 -8.34
CA GLY A 334 -0.28 -15.05 -7.16
C GLY A 334 0.85 -14.04 -7.41
N GLY A 335 1.02 -13.53 -8.63
CA GLY A 335 2.05 -12.54 -8.98
C GLY A 335 3.02 -12.97 -10.07
N ALA A 336 4.04 -12.14 -10.32
CA ALA A 336 5.05 -12.41 -11.33
C ALA A 336 6.26 -13.18 -10.76
N THR A 337 6.83 -14.10 -11.53
CA THR A 337 8.03 -14.86 -11.17
C THR A 337 8.99 -15.00 -12.35
N VAL A 338 10.30 -14.96 -12.06
CA VAL A 338 11.37 -15.07 -13.05
C VAL A 338 12.09 -16.40 -12.91
N SER A 339 12.45 -17.02 -14.03
CA SER A 339 13.32 -18.19 -14.10
C SER A 339 14.53 -17.89 -14.99
N VAL A 340 15.66 -18.50 -14.66
CA VAL A 340 16.92 -18.44 -15.42
C VAL A 340 17.46 -19.83 -15.78
N ASP A 341 16.66 -20.88 -15.60
CA ASP A 341 17.03 -22.28 -15.80
C ASP A 341 15.96 -23.11 -16.55
N GLY A 342 15.15 -22.41 -17.37
CA GLY A 342 14.14 -23.00 -18.22
C GLY A 342 12.88 -23.44 -17.46
N GLY A 343 12.59 -22.77 -16.33
CA GLY A 343 11.41 -23.01 -15.50
C GLY A 343 11.58 -24.11 -14.46
N LYS A 344 12.81 -24.54 -14.13
CA LYS A 344 13.08 -25.52 -13.06
C LYS A 344 13.00 -24.87 -11.69
N THR A 345 13.43 -23.62 -11.58
CA THR A 345 13.29 -22.78 -10.37
C THR A 345 12.78 -21.39 -10.72
N TRP A 346 12.15 -20.73 -9.74
CA TRP A 346 11.46 -19.44 -9.90
C TRP A 346 11.71 -18.52 -8.71
N THR A 347 11.72 -17.21 -8.94
CA THR A 347 11.77 -16.20 -7.86
C THR A 347 10.52 -16.21 -6.97
N THR A 348 10.62 -15.63 -5.78
CA THR A 348 9.50 -15.49 -4.82
C THR A 348 8.42 -14.52 -5.31
N GLN A 349 7.18 -14.71 -4.83
CA GLN A 349 6.05 -13.78 -4.95
C GLN A 349 5.82 -12.94 -3.68
N TYR A 350 6.57 -13.21 -2.61
CA TYR A 350 6.51 -12.48 -1.34
C TYR A 350 7.34 -11.18 -1.37
N ASN A 351 7.33 -10.48 -2.49
CA ASN A 351 8.04 -9.23 -2.72
C ASN A 351 7.24 -8.18 -3.53
N GLN A 352 5.95 -8.41 -3.73
CA GLN A 352 5.05 -7.59 -4.56
C GLN A 352 3.87 -7.12 -3.70
N PRO A 353 3.67 -5.81 -3.46
CA PRO A 353 2.52 -5.31 -2.70
C PRO A 353 1.31 -5.13 -3.63
N THR A 354 0.85 -6.23 -4.23
CA THR A 354 -0.26 -6.25 -5.20
C THR A 354 -1.42 -7.14 -4.77
N ALA A 355 -1.53 -7.46 -3.48
CA ALA A 355 -2.63 -8.25 -2.94
C ALA A 355 -4.00 -7.60 -3.27
N GLN A 356 -4.95 -8.43 -3.66
CA GLN A 356 -6.30 -8.05 -4.05
C GLN A 356 -7.30 -8.42 -2.94
N PHE A 357 -7.68 -7.43 -2.12
CA PHE A 357 -8.61 -7.64 -1.01
C PHE A 357 -10.05 -7.29 -1.42
N TYR A 358 -11.01 -8.08 -0.93
CA TYR A 358 -12.44 -7.82 -1.11
C TYR A 358 -13.02 -6.94 0.01
N HIS A 359 -12.58 -7.15 1.24
CA HIS A 359 -13.10 -6.49 2.44
C HIS A 359 -11.98 -6.20 3.43
N VAL A 360 -12.22 -5.27 4.36
CA VAL A 360 -11.31 -5.03 5.48
C VAL A 360 -12.05 -4.97 6.81
N ALA A 361 -11.53 -5.66 7.81
CA ALA A 361 -11.91 -5.49 9.20
C ALA A 361 -10.69 -5.17 10.08
N THR A 362 -10.96 -4.71 11.30
CA THR A 362 -9.93 -4.45 12.31
C THR A 362 -10.36 -5.00 13.65
N ASP A 363 -9.42 -5.49 14.46
CA ASP A 363 -9.70 -5.89 15.84
C ASP A 363 -9.58 -4.71 16.83
N ASN A 364 -9.66 -5.01 18.13
CA ASN A 364 -9.59 -4.03 19.22
C ASN A 364 -8.32 -4.13 20.07
N GLN A 365 -7.32 -4.94 19.69
CA GLN A 365 -6.09 -5.02 20.47
C GLN A 365 -5.28 -3.73 20.34
N PHE A 366 -4.46 -3.42 21.34
CA PHE A 366 -3.56 -2.26 21.25
C PHE A 366 -2.32 -2.61 20.42
N LEU A 367 -2.05 -1.76 19.44
CA LEU A 367 -1.51 -2.11 18.12
C LEU A 367 -2.42 -3.13 17.40
N TYR A 368 -3.49 -2.61 16.80
CA TYR A 368 -4.54 -3.41 16.16
C TYR A 368 -4.05 -4.10 14.88
N TYR A 369 -4.74 -5.16 14.47
CA TYR A 369 -4.51 -5.86 13.20
C TYR A 369 -5.59 -5.50 12.17
N LEU A 370 -5.20 -5.58 10.89
CA LEU A 370 -6.08 -5.53 9.72
C LEU A 370 -6.35 -6.95 9.25
N TYR A 371 -7.57 -7.20 8.78
CA TYR A 371 -8.01 -8.51 8.33
C TYR A 371 -8.71 -8.44 6.99
N GLY A 372 -8.46 -9.40 6.10
CA GLY A 372 -9.19 -9.54 4.84
C GLY A 372 -8.83 -10.81 4.08
N ALA A 373 -9.71 -11.24 3.17
CA ALA A 373 -9.46 -12.33 2.25
C ALA A 373 -8.76 -11.81 0.98
N GLN A 374 -7.62 -12.40 0.63
CA GLN A 374 -6.94 -12.08 -0.62
C GLN A 374 -7.38 -13.05 -1.71
N GLN A 375 -7.79 -12.49 -2.85
CA GLN A 375 -8.12 -13.28 -4.03
C GLN A 375 -6.96 -14.23 -4.43
N ASP A 376 -7.34 -15.45 -4.85
CA ASP A 376 -6.47 -16.52 -5.34
C ASP A 376 -5.39 -16.95 -4.33
N ASN A 377 -5.54 -16.60 -3.05
CA ASN A 377 -4.59 -16.81 -1.96
C ASN A 377 -5.31 -17.09 -0.62
N SER A 378 -4.60 -17.02 0.51
CA SER A 378 -5.21 -17.14 1.84
C SER A 378 -5.86 -15.84 2.33
N THR A 379 -6.64 -15.94 3.41
CA THR A 379 -6.95 -14.81 4.28
C THR A 379 -5.69 -14.26 4.95
N VAL A 380 -5.74 -13.01 5.41
CA VAL A 380 -4.61 -12.31 6.04
C VAL A 380 -5.08 -11.62 7.31
N GLY A 381 -4.36 -11.82 8.40
CA GLY A 381 -4.31 -10.91 9.55
C GLY A 381 -2.93 -10.26 9.61
N ILE A 382 -2.84 -8.93 9.49
CA ILE A 382 -1.57 -8.16 9.44
C ILE A 382 -1.53 -7.03 10.47
N ALA A 383 -0.39 -6.83 11.12
CA ALA A 383 -0.20 -5.73 12.06
C ALA A 383 -0.37 -4.36 11.38
N SER A 384 -1.05 -3.41 12.05
CA SER A 384 -1.10 -2.00 11.59
C SER A 384 0.20 -1.23 11.87
N ARG A 385 0.97 -1.68 12.86
CA ARG A 385 2.24 -1.12 13.35
C ARG A 385 3.01 -2.19 14.11
N THR A 386 4.33 -2.10 14.10
CA THR A 386 5.25 -3.00 14.84
C THR A 386 6.27 -2.21 15.64
N ASP A 387 6.88 -2.84 16.65
CA ASP A 387 8.05 -2.29 17.34
C ASP A 387 9.35 -2.51 16.54
N ASP A 388 9.30 -3.23 15.41
CA ASP A 388 10.42 -3.49 14.47
C ASP A 388 10.68 -2.34 13.49
N GLY A 389 9.81 -1.33 13.42
CA GLY A 389 9.97 -0.17 12.53
C GLY A 389 9.42 -0.38 11.12
N TYR A 390 9.12 -1.63 10.75
CA TYR A 390 8.55 -2.03 9.46
C TYR A 390 7.59 -3.22 9.60
N ILE A 391 6.81 -3.48 8.56
CA ILE A 391 5.79 -4.54 8.52
C ILE A 391 6.19 -5.59 7.47
N GLY A 392 7.06 -6.52 7.88
CA GLY A 392 7.51 -7.66 7.07
C GLY A 392 6.66 -8.94 7.15
N ARG A 393 7.14 -10.02 6.54
CA ARG A 393 6.46 -11.35 6.45
C ARG A 393 6.12 -11.94 7.82
N GLN A 394 6.91 -11.66 8.85
CA GLN A 394 6.70 -12.16 10.21
C GLN A 394 5.51 -11.51 10.94
N HIS A 395 5.00 -10.38 10.42
CA HIS A 395 3.94 -9.59 11.05
C HIS A 395 2.54 -9.86 10.51
N TRP A 396 2.42 -10.87 9.65
CA TRP A 396 1.13 -11.32 9.15
C TRP A 396 1.06 -12.84 9.05
N TYR A 397 -0.17 -13.34 9.14
CA TYR A 397 -0.48 -14.77 9.16
C TYR A 397 -1.83 -15.01 8.50
N ASP A 398 -2.06 -16.26 8.11
CA ASP A 398 -3.33 -16.70 7.57
C ASP A 398 -4.31 -16.94 8.73
N VAL A 399 -5.59 -16.60 8.52
CA VAL A 399 -6.67 -17.00 9.43
C VAL A 399 -7.51 -18.09 8.77
N GLY A 400 -8.57 -18.59 9.41
CA GLY A 400 -9.45 -19.57 8.78
C GLY A 400 -10.08 -19.08 7.44
N GLY A 401 -11.05 -19.83 6.92
CA GLY A 401 -11.73 -19.47 5.67
C GLY A 401 -10.88 -19.74 4.43
N GLY A 402 -10.93 -18.84 3.45
CA GLY A 402 -10.20 -18.97 2.18
C GLY A 402 -10.06 -17.66 1.41
N GLU A 403 -9.94 -17.73 0.10
CA GLU A 403 -9.51 -16.60 -0.76
C GLU A 403 -10.56 -15.49 -0.94
N SER A 404 -11.83 -15.80 -0.65
CA SER A 404 -12.97 -14.97 -1.04
C SER A 404 -13.95 -14.79 0.10
N GLY A 405 -13.93 -13.66 0.79
CA GLY A 405 -14.95 -13.42 1.81
C GLY A 405 -14.63 -12.36 2.84
N TYR A 406 -15.54 -12.24 3.79
CA TYR A 406 -15.37 -11.42 4.98
C TYR A 406 -14.46 -12.13 5.99
N VAL A 407 -13.67 -11.35 6.71
CA VAL A 407 -12.84 -11.81 7.82
C VAL A 407 -13.09 -10.86 8.98
N VAL A 408 -13.73 -11.34 10.04
CA VAL A 408 -14.23 -10.50 11.14
C VAL A 408 -13.69 -11.03 12.47
N PRO A 409 -12.75 -10.32 13.12
CA PRO A 409 -12.27 -10.70 14.45
C PRO A 409 -13.35 -10.45 15.52
N ASP A 410 -13.40 -11.30 16.55
CA ASP A 410 -14.25 -11.05 17.72
C ASP A 410 -13.76 -9.78 18.44
N PRO A 411 -14.63 -8.80 18.71
CA PRO A 411 -14.22 -7.52 19.29
C PRO A 411 -13.70 -7.63 20.74
N ARG A 412 -13.93 -8.76 21.41
CA ARG A 412 -13.49 -9.04 22.79
C ARG A 412 -12.19 -9.83 22.84
N ASP A 413 -11.89 -10.60 21.80
CA ASP A 413 -10.75 -11.51 21.75
C ASP A 413 -10.19 -11.64 20.33
N ALA A 414 -9.08 -10.94 20.06
CA ALA A 414 -8.42 -10.93 18.75
C ALA A 414 -7.87 -12.30 18.30
N ASN A 415 -7.86 -13.32 19.17
CA ASN A 415 -7.49 -14.68 18.78
C ASN A 415 -8.65 -15.44 18.14
N ILE A 416 -9.89 -14.99 18.31
CA ILE A 416 -11.07 -15.59 17.70
C ILE A 416 -11.43 -14.78 16.45
N VAL A 417 -11.44 -15.44 15.30
CA VAL A 417 -11.73 -14.79 14.02
C VAL A 417 -12.75 -15.61 13.24
N TYR A 418 -13.79 -14.96 12.74
CA TYR A 418 -14.75 -15.57 11.81
C TYR A 418 -14.30 -15.27 10.39
N ALA A 419 -14.10 -16.30 9.57
CA ALA A 419 -13.52 -16.14 8.25
C ALA A 419 -14.28 -16.97 7.21
N GLY A 420 -14.72 -16.29 6.15
CA GLY A 420 -15.47 -16.85 5.03
C GLY A 420 -14.58 -17.30 3.87
N SER A 421 -15.19 -18.04 2.94
CA SER A 421 -14.69 -18.36 1.60
C SER A 421 -15.88 -18.53 0.64
N GLY A 422 -15.60 -18.72 -0.65
CA GLY A 422 -16.59 -19.09 -1.66
C GLY A 422 -17.42 -20.33 -1.30
N ASN A 423 -18.57 -20.48 -1.98
CA ASN A 423 -19.60 -21.51 -1.69
C ASN A 423 -20.17 -21.45 -0.25
N GLY A 424 -20.05 -20.30 0.43
CA GLY A 424 -20.58 -20.09 1.78
C GLY A 424 -19.79 -20.73 2.91
N TYR A 425 -18.58 -21.22 2.63
CA TYR A 425 -17.72 -21.80 3.65
C TYR A 425 -17.40 -20.77 4.72
N LEU A 426 -17.67 -21.09 5.98
CA LEU A 426 -17.49 -20.19 7.11
C LEU A 426 -16.82 -20.92 8.25
N THR A 427 -15.78 -20.32 8.81
CA THR A 427 -15.02 -20.89 9.93
C THR A 427 -14.94 -19.97 11.12
N ARG A 428 -14.84 -20.56 12.31
CA ARG A 428 -14.38 -19.91 13.54
C ARG A 428 -12.95 -20.37 13.81
N TRP A 429 -12.01 -19.46 13.69
CA TRP A 429 -10.57 -19.67 13.88
C TRP A 429 -10.15 -19.30 15.30
N ASP A 430 -9.32 -20.13 15.95
CA ASP A 430 -8.63 -19.80 17.19
C ASP A 430 -7.11 -19.78 16.97
N ARG A 431 -6.52 -18.59 17.04
CA ARG A 431 -5.08 -18.37 16.85
C ARG A 431 -4.22 -19.05 17.91
N ARG A 432 -4.74 -19.30 19.12
CA ARG A 432 -3.96 -19.93 20.20
C ARG A 432 -3.64 -21.38 19.90
N THR A 433 -4.58 -22.07 19.27
CA THR A 433 -4.45 -23.49 18.90
C THR A 433 -4.14 -23.69 17.42
N MET A 434 -4.24 -22.63 16.62
CA MET A 434 -4.11 -22.66 15.15
C MET A 434 -5.14 -23.60 14.51
N GLN A 435 -6.37 -23.60 15.02
CA GLN A 435 -7.45 -24.46 14.53
C GLN A 435 -8.62 -23.65 13.96
N ALA A 436 -9.15 -24.13 12.82
CA ALA A 436 -10.39 -23.66 12.23
C ALA A 436 -11.51 -24.67 12.51
N GLN A 437 -12.65 -24.21 13.03
CA GLN A 437 -13.87 -24.99 13.12
C GLN A 437 -14.83 -24.56 12.01
N ASP A 438 -15.29 -25.51 11.18
CA ASP A 438 -16.35 -25.26 10.22
C ASP A 438 -17.67 -25.00 10.94
N ILE A 439 -18.26 -23.84 10.67
CA ILE A 439 -19.55 -23.37 11.20
C ILE A 439 -20.47 -22.93 10.04
N THR A 440 -20.24 -23.46 8.85
CA THR A 440 -21.01 -23.17 7.64
C THR A 440 -22.51 -23.46 7.86
N VAL A 441 -23.37 -22.54 7.42
CA VAL A 441 -24.83 -22.66 7.59
C VAL A 441 -25.39 -23.94 6.95
N TRP A 442 -24.82 -24.33 5.81
CA TRP A 442 -25.24 -25.50 5.05
C TRP A 442 -24.04 -26.12 4.32
N PRO A 443 -23.30 -27.04 4.97
CA PRO A 443 -22.03 -27.57 4.48
C PRO A 443 -22.24 -28.65 3.40
N VAL A 444 -22.81 -28.25 2.26
CA VAL A 444 -23.00 -29.10 1.08
C VAL A 444 -22.36 -28.41 -0.12
N ASP A 445 -21.41 -29.09 -0.76
CA ASP A 445 -20.77 -28.61 -1.97
C ASP A 445 -21.72 -28.76 -3.17
N TYR A 446 -21.99 -27.63 -3.83
CA TYR A 446 -22.81 -27.53 -5.04
C TYR A 446 -21.99 -27.15 -6.28
N SER A 447 -20.66 -27.30 -6.24
CA SER A 447 -19.81 -27.02 -7.39
C SER A 447 -20.33 -27.73 -8.65
N GLY A 448 -20.48 -26.97 -9.74
CA GLY A 448 -21.05 -27.48 -11.00
C GLY A 448 -22.57 -27.26 -11.17
N HIS A 449 -23.31 -26.91 -10.11
CA HIS A 449 -24.74 -26.64 -10.16
C HIS A 449 -25.09 -25.17 -10.38
N GLY A 450 -26.28 -24.90 -10.93
CA GLY A 450 -26.84 -23.55 -10.93
C GLY A 450 -27.43 -23.20 -9.56
N ALA A 451 -27.55 -21.91 -9.24
CA ALA A 451 -28.11 -21.44 -7.96
C ALA A 451 -29.54 -21.97 -7.70
N LYS A 452 -30.29 -22.34 -8.74
CA LYS A 452 -31.66 -22.87 -8.64
C LYS A 452 -31.73 -24.22 -7.91
N ASP A 453 -30.65 -24.99 -7.93
CA ASP A 453 -30.58 -26.33 -7.34
C ASP A 453 -30.28 -26.27 -5.83
N MET A 454 -29.98 -25.08 -5.30
CA MET A 454 -29.51 -24.89 -3.93
C MET A 454 -30.66 -24.64 -2.96
N LYS A 455 -30.53 -25.20 -1.76
CA LYS A 455 -31.40 -24.85 -0.62
C LYS A 455 -31.18 -23.41 -0.18
N TYR A 456 -29.90 -23.04 -0.01
CA TYR A 456 -29.47 -21.69 0.32
C TYR A 456 -28.45 -21.24 -0.71
N ARG A 457 -28.72 -20.10 -1.37
CA ARG A 457 -27.86 -19.53 -2.40
C ARG A 457 -26.71 -18.78 -1.71
N LEU A 458 -25.58 -19.45 -1.55
CA LEU A 458 -24.38 -18.93 -0.89
C LEU A 458 -23.41 -18.41 -1.95
N GLY A 459 -23.25 -17.08 -2.01
CA GLY A 459 -22.42 -16.42 -3.01
C GLY A 459 -20.91 -16.58 -2.79
N TRP A 460 -20.12 -16.10 -3.76
CA TRP A 460 -18.66 -16.07 -3.70
C TRP A 460 -18.11 -15.32 -2.50
N THR A 461 -18.72 -14.18 -2.19
CA THR A 461 -18.52 -13.43 -0.97
C THR A 461 -19.86 -13.32 -0.27
N HIS A 462 -19.93 -13.69 1.00
CA HIS A 462 -21.13 -13.49 1.82
C HIS A 462 -20.77 -12.73 3.10
N PRO A 463 -21.62 -11.79 3.54
CA PRO A 463 -21.44 -11.05 4.78
C PRO A 463 -21.21 -11.93 6.00
N ILE A 464 -20.31 -11.47 6.86
CA ILE A 464 -20.21 -11.89 8.26
C ILE A 464 -20.31 -10.61 9.08
N LEU A 465 -21.20 -10.59 10.07
CA LEU A 465 -21.38 -9.44 10.95
C LEU A 465 -21.50 -9.92 12.39
N ILE A 466 -20.68 -9.38 13.28
CA ILE A 466 -20.86 -9.51 14.73
C ILE A 466 -21.70 -8.31 15.19
N SER A 467 -22.74 -8.55 15.99
CA SER A 467 -23.60 -7.47 16.48
C SER A 467 -22.79 -6.46 17.29
N PRO A 468 -22.92 -5.14 17.03
CA PRO A 468 -22.32 -4.12 17.87
C PRO A 468 -22.96 -4.04 19.27
N HIS A 469 -24.12 -4.68 19.47
CA HIS A 469 -24.86 -4.68 20.75
C HIS A 469 -24.62 -5.94 21.59
N ASP A 470 -24.21 -7.05 20.96
CA ASP A 470 -24.00 -8.34 21.62
C ASP A 470 -23.01 -9.20 20.82
N ALA A 471 -21.76 -9.29 21.29
CA ALA A 471 -20.71 -10.00 20.59
C ALA A 471 -20.90 -11.54 20.51
N ASP A 472 -21.90 -12.11 21.20
CA ASP A 472 -22.28 -13.52 21.01
C ASP A 472 -23.22 -13.73 19.81
N VAL A 473 -23.75 -12.64 19.25
CA VAL A 473 -24.63 -12.65 18.08
C VAL A 473 -23.81 -12.46 16.81
N VAL A 474 -23.89 -13.46 15.93
CA VAL A 474 -23.24 -13.43 14.60
C VAL A 474 -24.32 -13.58 13.53
N TYR A 475 -24.20 -12.79 12.46
CA TYR A 475 -25.05 -12.85 11.27
C TYR A 475 -24.24 -13.27 10.05
N THR A 476 -24.90 -14.01 9.17
CA THR A 476 -24.42 -14.34 7.81
C THR A 476 -25.62 -14.47 6.87
N THR A 477 -25.39 -14.57 5.56
CA THR A 477 -26.47 -14.47 4.58
C THR A 477 -26.37 -15.48 3.44
N ALA A 478 -27.55 -15.82 2.92
CA ALA A 478 -27.77 -16.43 1.61
C ALA A 478 -28.81 -15.56 0.88
N GLN A 479 -29.84 -16.14 0.28
CA GLN A 479 -31.06 -15.39 -0.07
C GLN A 479 -31.90 -14.95 1.14
N VAL A 480 -31.53 -15.45 2.32
CA VAL A 480 -32.12 -15.12 3.63
C VAL A 480 -31.04 -14.65 4.59
N VAL A 481 -31.44 -13.99 5.67
CA VAL A 481 -30.55 -13.61 6.78
C VAL A 481 -30.56 -14.70 7.85
N PHE A 482 -29.37 -15.14 8.27
CA PHE A 482 -29.18 -16.07 9.37
C PHE A 482 -28.65 -15.35 10.60
N LYS A 483 -29.09 -15.83 11.77
CA LYS A 483 -28.60 -15.40 13.08
C LYS A 483 -28.13 -16.61 13.88
N SER A 484 -26.96 -16.47 14.49
CA SER A 484 -26.42 -17.34 15.52
C SER A 484 -26.36 -16.56 16.84
N THR A 485 -26.57 -17.25 17.96
CA THR A 485 -26.33 -16.71 19.32
C THR A 485 -25.38 -17.60 20.13
N ASP A 486 -24.71 -18.55 19.46
CA ASP A 486 -23.82 -19.55 20.04
C ASP A 486 -22.55 -19.69 19.20
N HIS A 487 -22.08 -18.57 18.65
CA HIS A 487 -20.78 -18.44 17.96
C HIS A 487 -20.69 -19.28 16.66
N GLY A 488 -21.81 -19.47 15.98
CA GLY A 488 -21.92 -20.18 14.70
C GLY A 488 -22.21 -21.67 14.86
N MET A 489 -22.38 -22.17 16.09
CA MET A 489 -22.69 -23.58 16.33
C MET A 489 -24.11 -23.96 15.90
N SER A 490 -25.02 -23.00 15.86
CA SER A 490 -26.34 -23.14 15.24
C SER A 490 -26.80 -21.86 14.55
N TRP A 491 -27.57 -22.02 13.47
CA TRP A 491 -28.06 -20.90 12.65
C TRP A 491 -29.58 -20.95 12.51
N THR A 492 -30.23 -19.81 12.77
CA THR A 492 -31.68 -19.63 12.59
C THR A 492 -31.94 -18.61 11.48
N PRO A 493 -32.73 -18.94 10.44
CA PRO A 493 -33.17 -17.95 9.46
C PRO A 493 -34.13 -16.95 10.14
N ILE A 494 -33.83 -15.67 10.01
CA ILE A 494 -34.63 -14.55 10.54
C ILE A 494 -35.20 -13.70 9.42
N SER A 495 -35.38 -14.28 8.23
CA SER A 495 -36.08 -13.64 7.11
C SER A 495 -36.68 -14.70 6.19
N SER A 496 -37.62 -14.29 5.34
CA SER A 496 -37.91 -15.02 4.11
C SER A 496 -36.82 -14.75 3.06
N ASP A 497 -37.00 -15.30 1.85
CA ASP A 497 -36.23 -14.86 0.68
C ASP A 497 -36.43 -13.34 0.51
N LEU A 498 -35.33 -12.58 0.58
CA LEU A 498 -35.32 -11.12 0.51
C LEU A 498 -35.02 -10.61 -0.90
N THR A 499 -34.88 -11.51 -1.87
CA THR A 499 -34.44 -11.19 -3.22
C THR A 499 -35.61 -11.24 -4.20
N ARG A 500 -35.39 -10.79 -5.44
CA ARG A 500 -36.35 -10.91 -6.55
C ARG A 500 -36.64 -12.37 -6.90
N ASN A 501 -35.68 -13.26 -6.63
CA ASN A 501 -35.77 -14.70 -6.85
C ASN A 501 -36.20 -15.05 -8.29
N ASP A 502 -35.61 -14.37 -9.27
CA ASP A 502 -35.86 -14.62 -10.68
C ASP A 502 -35.11 -15.89 -11.12
N ARG A 503 -35.85 -17.00 -11.21
CA ARG A 503 -35.30 -18.31 -11.57
C ARG A 503 -34.57 -18.32 -12.91
N THR A 504 -34.87 -17.39 -13.83
CA THR A 504 -34.14 -17.30 -15.10
C THR A 504 -32.69 -16.85 -14.94
N LYS A 505 -32.34 -16.29 -13.78
CA LYS A 505 -30.99 -15.81 -13.41
C LYS A 505 -30.23 -16.78 -12.52
N GLN A 506 -30.78 -17.97 -12.28
CA GLN A 506 -30.22 -18.98 -11.37
C GLN A 506 -29.75 -20.25 -12.11
N GLU A 507 -29.60 -20.15 -13.42
CA GLU A 507 -29.21 -21.24 -14.32
C GLU A 507 -27.69 -21.50 -14.31
N PRO A 508 -27.23 -22.70 -14.70
CA PRO A 508 -25.80 -22.98 -14.85
C PRO A 508 -25.09 -22.06 -15.84
N SER A 509 -24.01 -21.42 -15.39
CA SER A 509 -23.21 -20.43 -16.12
C SER A 509 -22.07 -21.06 -16.95
N GLY A 510 -21.63 -20.35 -18.00
CA GLY A 510 -20.51 -20.69 -18.89
C GLY A 510 -20.89 -20.83 -20.38
N GLY A 511 -22.18 -20.74 -20.71
CA GLY A 511 -22.64 -20.80 -22.11
C GLY A 511 -22.66 -22.22 -22.69
N PRO A 512 -22.53 -22.38 -24.02
CA PRO A 512 -22.78 -23.64 -24.72
C PRO A 512 -21.61 -24.65 -24.73
N ILE A 513 -20.40 -24.25 -24.32
CA ILE A 513 -19.18 -25.08 -24.39
C ILE A 513 -18.72 -25.52 -22.99
N THR A 514 -18.04 -24.64 -22.26
CA THR A 514 -17.47 -24.93 -20.93
C THR A 514 -18.27 -24.23 -19.85
N LYS A 515 -18.68 -24.95 -18.80
CA LYS A 515 -19.38 -24.38 -17.65
C LYS A 515 -18.41 -23.80 -16.62
N ASP A 516 -18.87 -22.82 -15.85
CA ASP A 516 -18.14 -22.26 -14.70
C ASP A 516 -19.15 -21.93 -13.59
N ASN A 517 -19.32 -22.84 -12.65
CA ASN A 517 -20.29 -22.74 -11.56
C ASN A 517 -19.52 -22.84 -10.23
N THR A 518 -18.95 -21.71 -9.82
CA THR A 518 -18.02 -21.60 -8.68
C THR A 518 -18.54 -20.66 -7.59
N SER A 519 -19.84 -20.36 -7.58
CA SER A 519 -20.53 -19.33 -6.78
C SER A 519 -20.31 -17.86 -7.12
N VAL A 520 -19.37 -17.52 -8.01
CA VAL A 520 -19.20 -16.14 -8.53
C VAL A 520 -20.43 -15.68 -9.31
N GLU A 521 -21.10 -16.60 -10.00
CA GLU A 521 -22.27 -16.35 -10.82
C GLU A 521 -23.59 -16.68 -10.10
N TYR A 522 -23.53 -17.11 -8.83
CA TYR A 522 -24.76 -17.30 -8.06
C TYR A 522 -25.33 -15.93 -7.71
N TYR A 523 -26.59 -15.76 -8.12
CA TYR A 523 -27.31 -14.50 -8.06
C TYR A 523 -28.60 -14.67 -7.26
N ASP A 524 -29.29 -13.57 -7.01
CA ASP A 524 -30.45 -13.50 -6.11
C ASP A 524 -30.03 -13.86 -4.66
N THR A 525 -28.97 -13.22 -4.16
CA THR A 525 -28.44 -13.35 -2.81
C THR A 525 -28.47 -12.02 -2.03
N VAL A 526 -28.58 -12.10 -0.70
CA VAL A 526 -28.31 -10.95 0.18
C VAL A 526 -26.79 -10.79 0.26
N PHE A 527 -26.29 -9.73 -0.39
CA PHE A 527 -24.87 -9.46 -0.60
C PHE A 527 -24.25 -8.59 0.49
N THR A 528 -25.06 -7.80 1.20
CA THR A 528 -24.60 -6.95 2.31
C THR A 528 -25.62 -6.91 3.44
N ILE A 529 -25.15 -6.85 4.68
CA ILE A 529 -25.97 -6.68 5.88
C ILE A 529 -25.31 -5.70 6.85
N ALA A 530 -26.10 -4.88 7.51
CA ALA A 530 -25.64 -3.96 8.56
C ALA A 530 -26.65 -3.91 9.70
N GLU A 531 -26.19 -4.05 10.95
CA GLU A 531 -26.97 -3.72 12.14
C GLU A 531 -26.64 -2.30 12.58
N SER A 532 -27.66 -1.49 12.90
CA SER A 532 -27.45 -0.12 13.35
C SER A 532 -26.68 -0.08 14.67
N PRO A 533 -25.51 0.59 14.74
CA PRO A 533 -24.83 0.79 16.02
C PRO A 533 -25.63 1.69 16.97
N ALA A 534 -26.48 2.57 16.44
CA ALA A 534 -27.29 3.51 17.21
C ALA A 534 -28.52 2.86 17.87
N GLN A 535 -29.02 1.75 17.33
CA GLN A 535 -30.19 1.07 17.89
C GLN A 535 -30.18 -0.43 17.61
N LYS A 536 -30.27 -1.20 18.70
CA LYS A 536 -30.39 -2.66 18.66
C LYS A 536 -31.60 -3.13 17.84
N ASP A 537 -31.45 -4.26 17.16
CA ASP A 537 -32.50 -4.97 16.42
C ASP A 537 -33.01 -4.23 15.16
N VAL A 538 -32.35 -3.13 14.76
CA VAL A 538 -32.51 -2.49 13.45
C VAL A 538 -31.43 -3.03 12.51
N LEU A 539 -31.84 -3.82 11.51
CA LEU A 539 -30.93 -4.36 10.50
C LEU A 539 -31.36 -3.95 9.10
N TRP A 540 -30.37 -3.77 8.25
CA TRP A 540 -30.49 -3.48 6.83
C TRP A 540 -29.89 -4.62 6.03
N ALA A 541 -30.54 -5.00 4.93
CA ALA A 541 -30.06 -5.99 4.00
C ALA A 541 -30.10 -5.43 2.57
N GLY A 542 -29.04 -5.68 1.80
CA GLY A 542 -28.94 -5.31 0.39
C GLY A 542 -28.63 -6.54 -0.46
N THR A 543 -29.27 -6.65 -1.61
CA THR A 543 -29.15 -7.81 -2.50
C THR A 543 -28.31 -7.53 -3.75
N ASP A 544 -27.78 -8.59 -4.36
CA ASP A 544 -27.09 -8.51 -5.65
C ASP A 544 -28.03 -8.22 -6.84
N ASP A 545 -29.34 -8.40 -6.63
CA ASP A 545 -30.43 -8.11 -7.57
C ASP A 545 -31.15 -6.77 -7.34
N GLY A 546 -30.59 -5.91 -6.49
CA GLY A 546 -30.98 -4.50 -6.40
C GLY A 546 -32.24 -4.28 -5.57
N LEU A 547 -32.33 -4.91 -4.41
CA LEU A 547 -33.31 -4.64 -3.36
C LEU A 547 -32.62 -4.19 -2.07
N VAL A 548 -33.27 -3.27 -1.36
CA VAL A 548 -32.87 -2.83 -0.01
C VAL A 548 -34.03 -3.08 0.95
N GLU A 549 -33.77 -3.81 2.03
CA GLU A 549 -34.74 -4.25 3.03
C GLU A 549 -34.32 -3.76 4.42
N VAL A 550 -35.29 -3.44 5.28
CA VAL A 550 -35.04 -3.05 6.68
C VAL A 550 -35.97 -3.78 7.65
N THR A 551 -35.40 -4.24 8.77
CA THR A 551 -36.15 -4.73 9.93
C THR A 551 -35.89 -3.83 11.13
N ARG A 552 -36.84 -3.80 12.08
CA ARG A 552 -36.76 -3.02 13.32
C ARG A 552 -37.07 -3.85 14.57
N ASP A 553 -37.25 -5.15 14.39
CA ASP A 553 -37.71 -6.08 15.41
C ASP A 553 -36.84 -7.35 15.47
N GLY A 554 -35.60 -7.24 14.99
CA GLY A 554 -34.59 -8.30 15.03
C GLY A 554 -34.83 -9.39 13.99
N GLY A 555 -35.48 -9.05 12.87
CA GLY A 555 -35.78 -9.94 11.76
C GLY A 555 -37.13 -10.66 11.85
N LYS A 556 -38.04 -10.25 12.74
CA LYS A 556 -39.38 -10.86 12.76
C LYS A 556 -40.21 -10.37 11.56
N SER A 557 -40.00 -9.13 11.14
CA SER A 557 -40.58 -8.57 9.92
C SER A 557 -39.57 -7.71 9.15
N TRP A 558 -39.63 -7.78 7.82
CA TRP A 558 -38.78 -7.03 6.90
C TRP A 558 -39.65 -6.19 5.96
N ALA A 559 -39.16 -4.99 5.64
CA ALA A 559 -39.82 -4.07 4.73
C ALA A 559 -38.90 -3.68 3.59
N ASN A 560 -39.39 -3.86 2.35
CA ASN A 560 -38.70 -3.39 1.16
C ASN A 560 -38.75 -1.87 1.11
N VAL A 561 -37.57 -1.25 1.16
CA VAL A 561 -37.38 0.20 1.16
C VAL A 561 -36.49 0.65 0.02
N THR A 562 -36.45 -0.11 -1.07
CA THR A 562 -35.61 0.17 -2.24
C THR A 562 -35.86 1.59 -2.79
N PRO A 563 -34.82 2.41 -3.01
CA PRO A 563 -34.97 3.76 -3.54
C PRO A 563 -35.69 3.78 -4.90
N LYS A 564 -36.67 4.69 -5.07
CA LYS A 564 -37.33 4.89 -6.36
C LYS A 564 -36.35 5.48 -7.38
N GLY A 565 -36.24 4.87 -8.55
CA GLY A 565 -35.31 5.30 -9.61
C GLY A 565 -33.89 4.76 -9.46
N MET A 566 -33.63 3.92 -8.45
CA MET A 566 -32.45 3.07 -8.43
C MET A 566 -32.43 2.18 -9.68
N PRO A 567 -31.30 2.00 -10.39
CA PRO A 567 -31.25 1.08 -11.51
C PRO A 567 -31.64 -0.34 -11.06
N GLU A 568 -32.43 -1.03 -11.89
CA GLU A 568 -32.80 -2.41 -11.59
C GLU A 568 -31.60 -3.35 -11.79
N TRP A 569 -31.55 -4.44 -11.02
CA TRP A 569 -30.48 -5.45 -11.09
C TRP A 569 -29.09 -4.96 -10.66
N SER A 570 -28.99 -3.78 -10.06
CA SER A 570 -27.77 -3.26 -9.47
C SER A 570 -27.31 -4.13 -8.29
N LEU A 571 -26.00 -4.28 -8.14
CA LEU A 571 -25.42 -4.84 -6.92
C LEU A 571 -25.52 -3.79 -5.81
N VAL A 572 -26.25 -4.11 -4.73
CA VAL A 572 -26.13 -3.36 -3.48
C VAL A 572 -24.83 -3.79 -2.80
N SER A 573 -23.73 -3.13 -3.17
CA SER A 573 -22.38 -3.52 -2.77
C SER A 573 -22.20 -3.44 -1.25
N LEU A 574 -22.71 -2.38 -0.63
CA LEU A 574 -22.48 -2.11 0.79
C LEU A 574 -23.54 -1.17 1.37
N ILE A 575 -24.02 -1.50 2.57
CA ILE A 575 -24.86 -0.63 3.40
C ILE A 575 -24.10 -0.26 4.67
N ASP A 576 -24.13 1.03 5.01
CA ASP A 576 -23.58 1.56 6.26
C ASP A 576 -24.72 2.17 7.07
N ALA A 577 -25.08 1.52 8.18
CA ALA A 577 -26.08 2.02 9.10
C ALA A 577 -25.43 3.07 10.02
N SER A 578 -26.02 4.27 10.11
CA SER A 578 -25.39 5.39 10.81
C SER A 578 -25.11 5.05 12.28
N PRO A 579 -23.89 5.30 12.79
CA PRO A 579 -23.61 5.18 14.21
C PRO A 579 -24.23 6.33 15.03
N HIS A 580 -24.74 7.38 14.37
CA HIS A 580 -25.27 8.58 15.02
C HIS A 580 -26.80 8.68 15.01
N ASP A 581 -27.47 7.92 14.14
CA ASP A 581 -28.91 8.02 13.92
C ASP A 581 -29.48 6.67 13.46
N ALA A 582 -30.32 6.06 14.31
CA ALA A 582 -30.93 4.77 14.03
C ALA A 582 -31.77 4.75 12.74
N GLY A 583 -32.25 5.91 12.28
CA GLY A 583 -33.03 6.02 11.07
C GLY A 583 -32.24 6.24 9.79
N ALA A 584 -30.93 6.52 9.90
CA ALA A 584 -30.10 6.86 8.77
C ALA A 584 -29.25 5.68 8.28
N ALA A 585 -29.11 5.58 6.97
CA ALA A 585 -28.23 4.64 6.32
C ALA A 585 -27.71 5.20 4.99
N TYR A 586 -26.53 4.73 4.59
CA TYR A 586 -25.88 5.04 3.32
C TYR A 586 -25.72 3.76 2.53
N VAL A 587 -25.97 3.82 1.22
CA VAL A 587 -25.97 2.66 0.33
C VAL A 587 -25.08 2.95 -0.86
N ALA A 588 -24.03 2.15 -1.05
CA ALA A 588 -23.22 2.11 -2.26
C ALA A 588 -23.81 1.10 -3.25
N LEU A 589 -23.93 1.50 -4.51
CA LEU A 589 -24.36 0.60 -5.58
C LEU A 589 -23.30 0.49 -6.66
N ASP A 590 -23.16 -0.73 -7.14
CA ASP A 590 -22.30 -1.07 -8.26
C ASP A 590 -23.14 -1.58 -9.44
N CYS A 591 -22.99 -0.92 -10.59
CA CYS A 591 -23.70 -1.23 -11.82
C CYS A 591 -22.75 -1.63 -12.96
N HIS A 592 -21.43 -1.77 -12.73
CA HIS A 592 -20.49 -2.00 -13.82
C HIS A 592 -20.79 -3.30 -14.59
N LYS A 593 -21.32 -4.32 -13.89
CA LYS A 593 -21.74 -5.60 -14.49
C LYS A 593 -22.97 -5.51 -15.39
N LEU A 594 -23.61 -4.34 -15.42
CA LEU A 594 -24.69 -3.97 -16.33
C LEU A 594 -24.21 -3.01 -17.43
N ASP A 595 -22.88 -2.85 -17.59
CA ASP A 595 -22.23 -1.91 -18.50
C ASP A 595 -22.52 -0.42 -18.16
N ASP A 596 -22.69 -0.12 -16.87
CA ASP A 596 -22.86 1.25 -16.35
C ASP A 596 -21.79 1.59 -15.30
N LEU A 597 -20.83 2.45 -15.67
CA LEU A 597 -19.71 2.85 -14.83
C LEU A 597 -19.97 4.12 -13.99
N ARG A 598 -21.22 4.61 -13.94
CA ARG A 598 -21.56 5.82 -13.18
C ARG A 598 -21.55 5.56 -11.67
N PRO A 599 -21.22 6.57 -10.84
CA PRO A 599 -21.32 6.46 -9.40
C PRO A 599 -22.77 6.53 -8.91
N TYR A 600 -23.06 5.71 -7.89
CA TYR A 600 -24.34 5.68 -7.21
C TYR A 600 -24.14 5.51 -5.70
N ILE A 601 -24.55 6.53 -4.95
CA ILE A 601 -24.63 6.52 -3.50
C ILE A 601 -26.01 7.07 -3.12
N TYR A 602 -26.73 6.36 -2.27
CA TYR A 602 -28.02 6.79 -1.74
C TYR A 602 -27.96 6.96 -0.23
N ARG A 603 -28.65 7.98 0.28
CA ARG A 603 -28.80 8.24 1.71
C ARG A 603 -30.27 8.27 2.09
N THR A 604 -30.59 7.69 3.24
CA THR A 604 -31.86 7.86 3.93
C THR A 604 -31.62 8.37 5.36
N ALA A 605 -32.63 9.00 5.95
CA ALA A 605 -32.64 9.45 7.34
C ALA A 605 -33.95 9.07 8.08
N ASP A 606 -34.80 8.26 7.45
CA ASP A 606 -36.15 7.95 7.93
C ASP A 606 -36.52 6.48 7.78
N LEU A 607 -35.52 5.60 7.88
CA LEU A 607 -35.63 4.15 7.74
C LEU A 607 -36.14 3.76 6.34
N GLY A 608 -35.60 4.44 5.31
CA GLY A 608 -35.80 4.10 3.91
C GLY A 608 -37.14 4.57 3.32
N LYS A 609 -37.90 5.42 4.01
CA LYS A 609 -39.15 5.99 3.47
C LYS A 609 -38.85 7.01 2.38
N SER A 610 -37.75 7.74 2.50
CA SER A 610 -37.22 8.66 1.50
C SER A 610 -35.72 8.49 1.30
N TRP A 611 -35.27 8.79 0.08
CA TRP A 611 -33.89 8.61 -0.36
C TRP A 611 -33.40 9.81 -1.16
N THR A 612 -32.11 10.12 -1.01
CA THR A 612 -31.42 11.15 -1.80
C THR A 612 -30.18 10.54 -2.45
N LYS A 613 -30.01 10.73 -3.77
CA LYS A 613 -28.76 10.39 -4.46
C LYS A 613 -27.70 11.43 -4.10
N ILE A 614 -26.56 11.00 -3.57
CA ILE A 614 -25.52 11.85 -2.97
C ILE A 614 -24.17 11.60 -3.64
N THR A 615 -24.04 11.97 -4.91
CA THR A 615 -22.87 11.64 -5.77
C THR A 615 -22.17 12.85 -6.38
N ASN A 616 -22.61 14.06 -6.04
CA ASN A 616 -22.05 15.28 -6.60
C ASN A 616 -20.57 15.40 -6.20
N GLY A 617 -19.68 15.53 -7.20
CA GLY A 617 -18.23 15.56 -7.01
C GLY A 617 -17.52 14.21 -7.24
N VAL A 618 -18.25 13.10 -7.39
CA VAL A 618 -17.69 11.81 -7.85
C VAL A 618 -17.85 11.71 -9.38
N PRO A 619 -16.78 11.54 -10.15
CA PRO A 619 -16.84 11.51 -11.62
C PRO A 619 -17.39 10.19 -12.16
N ASP A 620 -17.92 10.23 -13.39
CA ASP A 620 -18.24 9.02 -14.16
C ASP A 620 -16.98 8.16 -14.35
N GLY A 621 -17.13 6.83 -14.30
CA GLY A 621 -16.03 5.88 -14.29
C GLY A 621 -15.57 5.49 -12.87
N ALA A 622 -15.87 6.31 -11.86
CA ALA A 622 -15.57 6.00 -10.45
C ALA A 622 -16.80 5.38 -9.76
N TYR A 623 -17.28 4.24 -10.25
CA TYR A 623 -18.37 3.51 -9.57
C TYR A 623 -17.97 3.11 -8.15
N VAL A 624 -18.97 2.96 -7.28
CA VAL A 624 -18.77 2.97 -5.83
C VAL A 624 -18.90 1.57 -5.26
N HIS A 625 -17.86 1.13 -4.55
CA HIS A 625 -17.84 -0.15 -3.85
C HIS A 625 -18.30 0.01 -2.40
N ALA A 626 -17.86 1.08 -1.72
CA ALA A 626 -18.07 1.30 -0.30
C ALA A 626 -18.38 2.75 0.04
N VAL A 627 -19.22 2.96 1.05
CA VAL A 627 -19.48 4.25 1.68
C VAL A 627 -19.53 4.05 3.20
N ARG A 628 -18.83 4.87 3.98
CA ARG A 628 -18.85 4.81 5.45
C ARG A 628 -19.03 6.19 6.07
N GLU A 629 -19.84 6.27 7.11
CA GLU A 629 -19.89 7.43 7.99
C GLU A 629 -18.84 7.35 9.09
N ASP A 630 -18.18 8.47 9.36
CA ASP A 630 -17.20 8.56 10.43
C ASP A 630 -17.90 8.42 11.80
N PRO A 631 -17.52 7.43 12.63
CA PRO A 631 -18.16 7.21 13.93
C PRO A 631 -17.85 8.32 14.95
N GLY A 632 -16.81 9.14 14.72
CA GLY A 632 -16.43 10.25 15.58
C GLY A 632 -17.03 11.61 15.17
N GLN A 633 -17.54 11.74 13.94
CA GLN A 633 -18.04 13.00 13.41
C GLN A 633 -19.24 12.79 12.46
N LYS A 634 -20.46 13.10 12.94
CA LYS A 634 -21.68 13.01 12.13
C LYS A 634 -21.58 13.83 10.85
N GLY A 635 -22.00 13.25 9.72
CA GLY A 635 -22.00 13.88 8.40
C GLY A 635 -20.66 13.90 7.66
N LEU A 636 -19.56 13.45 8.29
CA LEU A 636 -18.30 13.17 7.61
C LEU A 636 -18.35 11.76 7.02
N LEU A 637 -18.23 11.66 5.70
CA LEU A 637 -18.33 10.40 4.97
C LEU A 637 -17.07 10.14 4.15
N TYR A 638 -16.77 8.85 3.95
CA TYR A 638 -15.74 8.36 3.05
C TYR A 638 -16.34 7.41 2.03
N ALA A 639 -15.88 7.46 0.78
CA ALA A 639 -16.29 6.54 -0.27
C ALA A 639 -15.08 5.89 -0.94
N GLY A 640 -15.14 4.56 -1.08
CA GLY A 640 -14.21 3.75 -1.86
C GLY A 640 -14.81 3.49 -3.24
N THR A 641 -14.05 3.83 -4.29
CA THR A 641 -14.48 3.72 -5.68
C THR A 641 -13.49 2.90 -6.49
N GLU A 642 -13.85 2.59 -7.72
CA GLU A 642 -12.96 1.90 -8.67
C GLU A 642 -11.63 2.63 -8.94
N THR A 643 -11.58 3.95 -8.71
CA THR A 643 -10.40 4.77 -9.05
C THR A 643 -9.72 5.39 -7.84
N GLY A 644 -10.28 5.26 -6.64
CA GLY A 644 -9.72 5.90 -5.45
C GLY A 644 -10.71 6.21 -4.33
N VAL A 645 -10.29 7.09 -3.42
CA VAL A 645 -11.04 7.45 -2.20
C VAL A 645 -11.57 8.88 -2.29
N TYR A 646 -12.79 9.10 -1.83
CA TYR A 646 -13.43 10.41 -1.72
C TYR A 646 -13.90 10.69 -0.29
N VAL A 647 -14.02 11.98 0.05
CA VAL A 647 -14.48 12.47 1.35
C VAL A 647 -15.57 13.53 1.18
N SER A 648 -16.53 13.55 2.09
CA SER A 648 -17.61 14.54 2.15
C SER A 648 -17.78 15.02 3.60
N TRP A 649 -18.04 16.31 3.80
CA TRP A 649 -18.30 16.91 5.13
C TRP A 649 -19.77 17.32 5.35
N ASP A 650 -20.65 17.02 4.40
CA ASP A 650 -22.03 17.53 4.38
C ASP A 650 -23.07 16.43 4.11
N ASN A 651 -22.86 15.24 4.69
CA ASN A 651 -23.71 14.06 4.51
C ASN A 651 -23.80 13.57 3.04
N GLY A 652 -22.75 13.79 2.26
CA GLY A 652 -22.61 13.31 0.89
C GLY A 652 -23.13 14.29 -0.17
N ALA A 653 -23.56 15.49 0.23
CA ALA A 653 -24.05 16.48 -0.72
C ALA A 653 -22.92 16.96 -1.66
N ASN A 654 -21.67 17.01 -1.20
CA ASN A 654 -20.49 17.30 -2.01
C ASN A 654 -19.29 16.42 -1.63
N TRP A 655 -18.74 15.74 -2.63
CA TRP A 655 -17.55 14.90 -2.49
C TRP A 655 -16.31 15.57 -3.05
N GLN A 656 -15.16 15.31 -2.42
CA GLN A 656 -13.84 15.72 -2.88
C GLN A 656 -12.89 14.52 -2.87
N PRO A 657 -11.91 14.45 -3.79
CA PRO A 657 -10.94 13.37 -3.81
C PRO A 657 -10.05 13.43 -2.56
N LEU A 658 -9.84 12.27 -1.93
CA LEU A 658 -8.89 12.03 -0.83
C LEU A 658 -7.70 11.18 -1.33
N GLN A 659 -7.34 11.31 -2.61
CA GLN A 659 -6.33 10.47 -3.26
C GLN A 659 -4.93 10.66 -2.67
N LEU A 660 -4.49 11.90 -2.47
CA LEU A 660 -3.14 12.23 -1.94
C LEU A 660 -2.04 11.46 -2.71
N ASN A 661 -1.33 10.53 -2.04
CA ASN A 661 -0.31 9.66 -2.64
C ASN A 661 -0.75 8.20 -2.79
N LEU A 662 -2.02 7.87 -2.55
CA LEU A 662 -2.55 6.54 -2.83
C LEU A 662 -2.47 6.32 -4.35
N PRO A 663 -2.00 5.15 -4.84
CA PRO A 663 -2.08 4.82 -6.26
C PRO A 663 -3.52 4.80 -6.76
N THR A 664 -3.75 5.10 -8.04
CA THR A 664 -5.04 4.78 -8.67
C THR A 664 -5.24 3.26 -8.60
N THR A 665 -6.28 2.80 -7.90
CA THR A 665 -6.59 1.37 -7.74
C THR A 665 -8.02 1.22 -7.21
N PRO A 666 -8.71 0.09 -7.48
CA PRO A 666 -10.03 -0.16 -6.91
C PRO A 666 -9.96 -0.23 -5.38
N ILE A 667 -10.86 0.49 -4.72
CA ILE A 667 -11.02 0.51 -3.26
C ILE A 667 -12.30 -0.24 -2.92
N HIS A 668 -12.20 -1.55 -2.65
CA HIS A 668 -13.37 -2.40 -2.43
C HIS A 668 -14.02 -2.18 -1.06
N ASP A 669 -13.24 -1.82 -0.04
CA ASP A 669 -13.78 -1.55 1.30
C ASP A 669 -12.87 -0.61 2.10
N LEU A 670 -13.44 0.03 3.11
CA LEU A 670 -12.76 0.94 4.02
C LEU A 670 -13.38 0.91 5.41
N VAL A 671 -12.55 1.11 6.44
CA VAL A 671 -12.96 1.13 7.85
C VAL A 671 -12.27 2.29 8.58
N VAL A 672 -13.03 3.00 9.40
CA VAL A 672 -12.48 3.99 10.33
C VAL A 672 -12.16 3.29 11.66
N LYS A 673 -10.87 3.19 11.99
CA LYS A 673 -10.40 2.61 13.26
C LYS A 673 -9.74 3.69 14.11
N ASN A 674 -10.38 4.09 15.20
CA ASN A 674 -9.93 5.19 16.06
C ASN A 674 -9.78 6.51 15.26
N ASN A 675 -8.53 6.91 15.01
CA ASN A 675 -8.17 8.06 14.18
C ASN A 675 -7.53 7.63 12.85
N ASP A 676 -7.60 6.37 12.45
CA ASP A 676 -7.04 5.91 11.18
C ASP A 676 -8.17 5.59 10.20
N LEU A 677 -7.94 5.88 8.92
CA LEU A 677 -8.77 5.39 7.82
C LEU A 677 -8.00 4.29 7.10
N VAL A 678 -8.49 3.06 7.23
CA VAL A 678 -7.92 1.85 6.61
C VAL A 678 -8.66 1.57 5.31
N VAL A 679 -7.93 1.19 4.26
CA VAL A 679 -8.52 0.79 2.97
C VAL A 679 -8.01 -0.58 2.52
N ALA A 680 -8.93 -1.42 2.05
CA ALA A 680 -8.66 -2.61 1.25
C ALA A 680 -8.62 -2.20 -0.23
N THR A 681 -7.45 -2.32 -0.84
CA THR A 681 -7.33 -2.16 -2.29
C THR A 681 -7.43 -3.52 -2.97
N HIS A 682 -7.93 -3.51 -4.21
CA HIS A 682 -7.97 -4.69 -5.04
C HIS A 682 -6.80 -4.66 -6.05
N GLY A 683 -5.57 -4.77 -5.53
CA GLY A 683 -4.35 -4.82 -6.37
C GLY A 683 -3.16 -4.02 -5.84
N ARG A 684 -3.25 -3.36 -4.68
CA ARG A 684 -2.14 -2.62 -4.03
C ARG A 684 -2.02 -2.91 -2.53
N SER A 685 -2.55 -4.03 -2.04
CA SER A 685 -2.56 -4.44 -0.62
C SER A 685 -3.32 -3.46 0.32
N PHE A 686 -3.14 -3.54 1.64
CA PHE A 686 -3.77 -2.60 2.57
C PHE A 686 -3.00 -1.27 2.67
N TRP A 687 -3.75 -0.18 2.85
CA TRP A 687 -3.20 1.15 3.12
C TRP A 687 -3.89 1.80 4.30
N ILE A 688 -3.16 2.69 4.99
CA ILE A 688 -3.70 3.48 6.11
C ILE A 688 -3.40 4.97 5.86
N LEU A 689 -4.41 5.82 6.03
CA LEU A 689 -4.26 7.26 6.23
C LEU A 689 -4.22 7.51 7.73
N ASP A 690 -3.02 7.64 8.29
CA ASP A 690 -2.86 7.80 9.73
C ASP A 690 -3.40 9.15 10.20
N ASP A 691 -4.09 9.15 11.34
CA ASP A 691 -4.63 10.32 12.03
C ASP A 691 -5.53 11.25 11.17
N ILE A 692 -6.78 10.86 10.95
CA ILE A 692 -7.83 11.65 10.29
C ILE A 692 -8.44 12.75 11.19
N THR A 693 -7.91 12.99 12.39
CA THR A 693 -8.40 14.05 13.29
C THR A 693 -8.46 15.44 12.63
N PRO A 694 -7.55 15.84 11.71
CA PRO A 694 -7.71 17.08 10.95
C PRO A 694 -9.01 17.13 10.13
N LEU A 695 -9.43 16.01 9.52
CA LEU A 695 -10.65 15.95 8.72
C LEU A 695 -11.91 16.18 9.56
N ARG A 696 -11.91 15.68 10.81
CA ARG A 696 -13.00 15.89 11.79
C ARG A 696 -13.09 17.33 12.30
N GLN A 697 -11.99 18.07 12.26
CA GLN A 697 -11.89 19.46 12.73
C GLN A 697 -12.13 20.50 11.63
N LEU A 698 -12.17 20.08 10.37
CA LEU A 698 -12.50 20.98 9.26
C LEU A 698 -13.95 21.45 9.39
N SER A 699 -14.14 22.76 9.47
CA SER A 699 -15.44 23.43 9.40
C SER A 699 -15.41 24.50 8.30
N ALA A 700 -16.59 24.90 7.81
CA ALA A 700 -16.71 25.96 6.81
C ALA A 700 -16.05 27.28 7.26
N GLN A 701 -15.99 27.54 8.58
CA GLN A 701 -15.34 28.71 9.16
C GLN A 701 -13.80 28.54 9.25
N ALA A 702 -13.31 27.31 9.54
CA ALA A 702 -11.89 26.98 9.54
C ALA A 702 -11.25 27.12 8.16
N ALA A 703 -11.95 26.77 7.08
CA ALA A 703 -11.45 26.84 5.69
C ALA A 703 -11.06 28.26 5.22
N SER A 704 -11.52 29.30 5.93
CA SER A 704 -11.22 30.71 5.59
C SER A 704 -9.98 31.27 6.30
N ALA A 705 -9.48 30.62 7.34
CA ALA A 705 -8.37 31.11 8.15
C ALA A 705 -7.03 31.03 7.38
N PRO A 706 -6.12 32.01 7.57
CA PRO A 706 -4.80 31.98 6.92
C PRO A 706 -3.90 30.87 7.47
N VAL A 707 -4.07 30.53 8.76
CA VAL A 707 -3.32 29.49 9.49
C VAL A 707 -4.28 28.70 10.36
N ILE A 708 -4.12 27.38 10.41
CA ILE A 708 -4.84 26.48 11.32
C ILE A 708 -3.83 25.55 11.98
N LEU A 709 -3.89 25.44 13.31
CA LEU A 709 -3.21 24.37 14.06
C LEU A 709 -4.30 23.41 14.56
N TYR A 710 -4.26 22.17 14.11
CA TYR A 710 -5.24 21.16 14.48
C TYR A 710 -4.87 20.56 15.84
N LYS A 711 -5.86 20.31 16.69
CA LYS A 711 -5.65 19.56 17.93
C LYS A 711 -5.19 18.14 17.56
N PRO A 712 -4.01 17.68 18.01
CA PRO A 712 -3.57 16.32 17.78
C PRO A 712 -4.48 15.29 18.45
N GLY A 713 -4.52 14.08 17.91
CA GLY A 713 -5.10 12.93 18.58
C GLY A 713 -4.33 12.54 19.86
N THR A 714 -4.94 11.67 20.67
CA THR A 714 -4.22 11.06 21.82
C THR A 714 -3.01 10.28 21.29
N THR A 715 -1.83 10.57 21.83
CA THR A 715 -0.58 9.85 21.50
C THR A 715 -0.18 8.92 22.63
N TYR A 716 0.56 7.87 22.29
CA TYR A 716 1.11 6.90 23.24
C TYR A 716 2.64 6.98 23.24
N ARG A 717 3.24 6.91 24.42
CA ARG A 717 4.68 6.75 24.62
C ARG A 717 5.06 5.34 24.18
N LEU A 718 5.63 5.21 22.99
CA LEU A 718 6.05 3.93 22.41
C LEU A 718 7.55 4.00 22.17
N HIS A 719 8.23 2.86 22.29
CA HIS A 719 9.60 2.75 21.82
C HIS A 719 9.61 2.52 20.31
N TRP A 720 10.49 3.24 19.60
CA TRP A 720 10.72 3.03 18.18
C TRP A 720 12.14 2.52 17.98
N PRO A 721 12.34 1.53 17.11
CA PRO A 721 13.68 1.12 16.77
C PRO A 721 14.33 2.30 16.05
N GLU A 722 15.57 2.59 16.42
CA GLU A 722 16.31 3.70 15.84
C GLU A 722 16.51 3.45 14.34
N ASP A 723 16.80 2.18 14.00
CA ASP A 723 17.20 1.73 12.66
C ASP A 723 16.35 0.56 12.17
N PHE A 724 16.04 0.54 10.87
CA PHE A 724 15.56 -0.65 10.18
C PHE A 724 15.89 -0.58 8.68
N GLU A 725 16.16 -1.72 8.04
CA GLU A 725 16.50 -1.75 6.62
C GLU A 725 15.25 -1.54 5.74
N ARG A 726 15.17 -0.36 5.11
CA ARG A 726 14.10 -0.01 4.15
C ARG A 726 14.21 -0.68 2.78
N ARG A 727 15.32 -1.36 2.48
CA ARG A 727 15.62 -1.92 1.15
C ARG A 727 14.85 -3.20 0.82
N GLN A 728 14.10 -3.75 1.77
CA GLN A 728 13.29 -4.95 1.60
C GLN A 728 11.86 -4.60 1.15
N PRO A 729 11.15 -5.53 0.47
CA PRO A 729 9.73 -5.39 0.15
C PRO A 729 8.88 -5.51 1.43
N VAL A 730 8.82 -4.44 2.22
CA VAL A 730 8.13 -4.40 3.52
C VAL A 730 7.18 -3.22 3.63
N GLY A 731 6.11 -3.39 4.42
CA GLY A 731 5.18 -2.32 4.74
C GLY A 731 5.81 -1.27 5.66
N HIS A 732 5.24 -0.07 5.62
CA HIS A 732 5.70 1.06 6.41
C HIS A 732 4.94 1.16 7.74
N ASN A 733 5.68 1.42 8.82
CA ASN A 733 5.09 1.90 10.06
C ASN A 733 4.59 3.34 9.90
N PRO A 734 3.63 3.75 10.76
CA PRO A 734 3.25 5.16 10.86
C PRO A 734 4.43 6.01 11.40
N PRO A 735 4.42 7.34 11.17
CA PRO A 735 5.45 8.25 11.70
C PRO A 735 5.69 8.07 13.21
N ARG A 736 6.94 8.28 13.64
CA ARG A 736 7.38 8.11 15.03
C ARG A 736 6.87 9.28 15.89
N GLY A 737 6.17 8.98 16.98
CA GLY A 737 5.72 9.99 17.96
C GLY A 737 4.36 10.65 17.68
N ALA A 738 4.18 11.86 18.23
CA ALA A 738 2.93 12.62 18.20
C ALA A 738 2.78 13.37 16.87
N LEU A 739 1.77 13.00 16.08
CA LEU A 739 1.46 13.69 14.82
C LEU A 739 0.82 15.05 15.07
N VAL A 740 1.54 16.10 14.70
CA VAL A 740 1.05 17.47 14.66
C VAL A 740 0.70 17.83 13.21
N SER A 741 -0.53 18.28 13.01
CA SER A 741 -1.01 18.75 11.71
C SER A 741 -1.33 20.25 11.76
N TYR A 742 -0.95 20.99 10.72
CA TYR A 742 -1.28 22.40 10.57
C TYR A 742 -1.45 22.75 9.09
N TYR A 743 -2.21 23.81 8.82
CA TYR A 743 -2.53 24.26 7.47
C TYR A 743 -2.13 25.73 7.28
N PHE A 744 -1.56 26.03 6.12
CA PHE A 744 -1.32 27.39 5.66
C PHE A 744 -2.09 27.64 4.36
N LYS A 745 -2.86 28.72 4.31
CA LYS A 745 -3.54 29.11 3.06
C LYS A 745 -2.56 29.46 1.94
N THR A 746 -1.46 30.12 2.31
CA THR A 746 -0.32 30.44 1.46
C THR A 746 0.95 30.14 2.24
N ALA A 747 2.01 29.70 1.56
CA ALA A 747 3.29 29.42 2.21
C ALA A 747 3.79 30.66 2.98
N PRO A 748 4.13 30.53 4.27
CA PRO A 748 4.69 31.64 5.06
C PRO A 748 6.00 32.14 4.45
N LYS A 749 6.24 33.45 4.51
CA LYS A 749 7.50 34.06 4.03
C LYS A 749 8.61 34.09 5.08
N GLY A 750 8.23 34.11 6.35
CA GLY A 750 9.14 34.12 7.49
C GLY A 750 9.38 32.72 8.05
N GLU A 751 10.28 32.64 9.02
CA GLU A 751 10.49 31.43 9.81
C GLU A 751 9.18 31.02 10.51
N VAL A 752 8.89 29.71 10.45
CA VAL A 752 7.84 29.07 11.24
C VAL A 752 8.52 28.29 12.35
N THR A 753 8.01 28.43 13.58
CA THR A 753 8.48 27.64 14.72
C THR A 753 7.36 26.77 15.26
N LEU A 754 7.73 25.56 15.70
CA LEU A 754 6.85 24.62 16.38
C LEU A 754 7.46 24.31 17.73
N GLU A 755 6.76 24.63 18.81
CA GLU A 755 7.20 24.40 20.18
C GLU A 755 6.29 23.39 20.86
N ILE A 756 6.89 22.46 21.57
CA ILE A 756 6.21 21.57 22.51
C ILE A 756 6.40 22.16 23.90
N LEU A 757 5.31 22.28 24.64
CA LEU A 757 5.31 22.79 26.01
C LEU A 757 4.78 21.75 26.98
N ASP A 758 5.31 21.72 28.19
CA ASP A 758 4.78 20.93 29.29
C ASP A 758 3.45 21.50 29.84
N ALA A 759 2.93 20.88 30.90
CA ALA A 759 1.70 21.31 31.56
C ALA A 759 1.79 22.71 32.18
N GLN A 760 3.00 23.19 32.48
CA GLN A 760 3.28 24.50 33.08
C GLN A 760 3.51 25.59 32.03
N GLY A 761 3.65 25.22 30.75
CA GLY A 761 3.94 26.14 29.65
C GLY A 761 5.43 26.38 29.41
N THR A 762 6.30 25.54 29.96
CA THR A 762 7.74 25.55 29.66
C THR A 762 7.98 24.90 28.31
N VAL A 763 8.80 25.51 27.45
CA VAL A 763 9.19 24.90 26.18
C VAL A 763 10.14 23.74 26.45
N VAL A 764 9.75 22.54 26.02
CA VAL A 764 10.52 21.30 26.20
C VAL A 764 11.28 20.90 24.94
N ARG A 765 10.76 21.31 23.77
CA ARG A 765 11.37 21.07 22.46
C ARG A 765 10.91 22.16 21.50
N GLN A 766 11.81 22.61 20.61
CA GLN A 766 11.51 23.60 19.58
C GLN A 766 12.08 23.15 18.24
N TYR A 767 11.28 23.31 17.18
CA TYR A 767 11.67 23.05 15.80
C TYR A 767 11.45 24.30 14.93
N SER A 768 12.17 24.38 13.82
CA SER A 768 12.13 25.50 12.88
C SER A 768 11.97 25.04 11.44
N SER A 769 11.32 25.86 10.61
CA SER A 769 11.27 25.68 9.16
C SER A 769 12.56 26.11 8.47
N VAL A 770 13.44 26.83 9.18
CA VAL A 770 14.75 27.24 8.70
C VAL A 770 15.77 26.19 9.11
N GLU A 771 16.55 25.75 8.14
CA GLU A 771 17.63 24.80 8.38
C GLU A 771 18.73 25.47 9.19
N LYS A 772 19.05 24.90 10.35
CA LYS A 772 20.26 25.28 11.08
C LYS A 772 21.45 24.68 10.33
N LYS A 773 22.32 25.53 9.79
CA LYS A 773 23.61 25.09 9.23
C LYS A 773 24.49 24.62 10.39
N GLU A 774 24.46 23.34 10.66
CA GLU A 774 25.40 22.70 11.59
C GLU A 774 26.59 22.15 10.79
N ALA A 775 27.75 22.01 11.45
CA ALA A 775 28.94 21.45 10.81
C ALA A 775 28.63 20.00 10.40
N GLU A 776 28.64 19.72 9.09
CA GLU A 776 28.37 18.39 8.54
C GLU A 776 29.47 17.41 8.99
N THR A 777 29.16 16.53 9.93
CA THR A 777 29.90 15.27 10.09
C THR A 777 29.36 14.32 9.02
N PRO A 778 30.20 13.70 8.17
CA PRO A 778 29.71 12.69 7.23
C PRO A 778 29.01 11.56 8.00
N PRO A 779 27.79 11.15 7.60
CA PRO A 779 27.09 10.08 8.30
C PRO A 779 27.90 8.79 8.16
N GLU A 780 28.22 8.16 9.29
CA GLU A 780 28.94 6.87 9.31
C GLU A 780 28.10 5.75 8.68
N TRP A 781 26.77 5.87 8.80
CA TRP A 781 25.79 4.95 8.25
C TRP A 781 24.81 5.71 7.33
N PRO A 782 25.14 5.90 6.04
CA PRO A 782 24.35 6.72 5.11
C PRO A 782 22.95 6.15 4.80
N ASP A 783 22.70 4.91 5.20
CA ASP A 783 21.42 4.22 5.00
C ASP A 783 20.42 4.45 6.13
N LEU A 784 20.87 5.08 7.23
CA LEU A 784 20.02 5.44 8.36
C LEU A 784 19.29 6.75 8.08
N GLU A 785 18.03 6.82 8.53
CA GLU A 785 17.24 8.04 8.42
C GLU A 785 17.54 8.93 9.63
N PRO A 786 18.12 10.13 9.44
CA PRO A 786 18.36 11.03 10.55
C PRO A 786 17.03 11.52 11.15
N PRO A 787 17.02 11.92 12.44
CA PRO A 787 15.86 12.57 13.04
C PRO A 787 15.39 13.77 12.21
N GLN A 788 14.08 13.91 12.02
CA GLN A 788 13.53 15.06 11.33
C GLN A 788 13.57 16.29 12.25
N GLU A 789 14.56 17.16 12.06
CA GLU A 789 14.71 18.40 12.85
C GLU A 789 14.05 19.62 12.17
N LYS A 790 13.67 19.49 10.90
CA LYS A 790 13.04 20.56 10.10
C LYS A 790 11.54 20.33 9.94
N ILE A 791 10.74 21.33 10.29
CA ILE A 791 9.29 21.31 10.05
C ILE A 791 8.97 21.84 8.65
N PRO A 792 7.99 21.26 7.94
CA PRO A 792 7.53 21.79 6.66
C PRO A 792 6.74 23.10 6.84
N ALA A 793 6.89 24.03 5.89
CA ALA A 793 6.18 25.31 5.89
C ALA A 793 5.60 25.62 4.50
N GLU A 794 5.00 24.61 3.88
CA GLU A 794 4.43 24.73 2.54
C GLU A 794 2.99 25.27 2.57
N ALA A 795 2.51 25.80 1.45
CA ALA A 795 1.08 26.06 1.29
C ALA A 795 0.29 24.74 1.35
N GLY A 796 -0.87 24.75 1.98
CA GLY A 796 -1.69 23.56 2.20
C GLY A 796 -1.45 22.89 3.55
N MET A 797 -1.75 21.59 3.62
CA MET A 797 -1.65 20.79 4.85
C MET A 797 -0.23 20.29 5.06
N ASN A 798 0.32 20.59 6.22
CA ASN A 798 1.64 20.19 6.70
C ASN A 798 1.50 19.21 7.87
N ARG A 799 2.47 18.31 8.02
CA ARG A 799 2.56 17.37 9.14
C ARG A 799 3.98 17.24 9.65
N PHE A 800 4.10 17.12 10.96
CA PHE A 800 5.35 16.86 11.64
C PHE A 800 5.08 15.90 12.80
N ALA A 801 6.00 14.97 13.07
CA ALA A 801 5.87 14.03 14.17
C ALA A 801 6.89 14.41 15.26
N TRP A 802 6.41 14.86 16.42
CA TRP A 802 7.28 15.04 17.58
C TRP A 802 7.62 13.65 18.11
N ASP A 803 8.91 13.29 18.07
CA ASP A 803 9.48 12.02 18.53
C ASP A 803 9.31 11.74 20.04
N LEU A 804 8.55 12.59 20.73
CA LEU A 804 8.30 12.57 22.16
C LEU A 804 9.55 12.85 23.00
N ARG A 805 10.61 13.42 22.44
CA ARG A 805 11.82 13.72 23.21
C ARG A 805 11.89 15.19 23.62
N TYR A 806 12.43 15.42 24.81
CA TYR A 806 12.87 16.73 25.24
C TYR A 806 14.10 17.17 24.42
N GLN A 807 14.52 18.42 24.57
CA GLN A 807 15.79 18.88 24.02
C GLN A 807 16.94 18.00 24.55
N GLY A 808 17.78 17.52 23.63
CA GLY A 808 19.01 16.79 23.95
C GLY A 808 20.06 17.68 24.62
N PRO A 809 21.23 17.12 24.98
CA PRO A 809 22.35 17.93 25.44
C PRO A 809 22.76 18.96 24.38
N HIS A 810 23.44 20.03 24.80
CA HIS A 810 24.02 20.99 23.85
C HIS A 810 24.96 20.27 22.90
N LYS A 811 24.83 20.50 21.59
CA LYS A 811 25.64 19.77 20.59
C LYS A 811 27.11 20.22 20.64
N LEU A 812 28.03 19.26 20.48
CA LEU A 812 29.46 19.53 20.31
C LEU A 812 29.86 19.36 18.82
N PRO A 813 30.36 20.39 18.13
CA PRO A 813 30.75 20.27 16.72
C PRO A 813 31.84 19.19 16.48
N GLY A 814 31.60 18.31 15.50
CA GLY A 814 32.51 17.23 15.14
C GLY A 814 32.53 16.04 16.10
N GLU A 815 31.56 15.95 17.02
CA GLU A 815 31.31 14.77 17.84
C GLU A 815 30.92 13.58 16.94
N VAL A 816 31.52 12.43 17.21
CA VAL A 816 31.30 11.21 16.43
C VAL A 816 30.00 10.55 16.85
N GLY A 817 29.07 10.37 15.91
CA GLY A 817 27.76 9.76 16.17
C GLY A 817 26.81 10.66 16.98
N ALA A 818 27.03 11.99 16.97
CA ALA A 818 26.22 12.98 17.69
C ALA A 818 24.72 12.89 17.34
N GLU A 819 24.42 12.53 16.09
CA GLU A 819 23.05 12.34 15.59
C GLU A 819 22.29 11.21 16.30
N TYR A 820 23.00 10.26 16.93
CA TYR A 820 22.42 9.15 17.69
C TYR A 820 22.61 9.30 19.20
N ARG A 821 23.74 9.84 19.66
CA ARG A 821 24.10 9.93 21.08
C ARG A 821 23.46 11.12 21.80
N SER A 822 23.33 12.26 21.13
CA SER A 822 22.86 13.52 21.74
C SER A 822 21.34 13.69 21.72
N LYS A 823 20.58 12.64 22.07
CA LYS A 823 19.11 12.68 22.19
C LYS A 823 18.67 13.16 23.57
N GLY A 824 17.48 13.76 23.63
CA GLY A 824 16.87 14.16 24.89
C GLY A 824 16.07 13.03 25.55
N PRO A 825 15.83 13.13 26.86
CA PRO A 825 14.95 12.21 27.59
C PRO A 825 13.59 12.09 26.91
N MET A 826 13.03 10.88 26.88
CA MET A 826 11.69 10.69 26.32
C MET A 826 10.65 11.23 27.33
N ALA A 827 9.64 11.95 26.84
CA ALA A 827 8.65 12.65 27.63
C ALA A 827 7.76 11.68 28.45
N PRO A 828 7.55 11.92 29.76
CA PRO A 828 6.66 11.10 30.56
C PRO A 828 5.19 11.29 30.12
N PRO A 829 4.31 10.28 30.32
CA PRO A 829 2.88 10.43 30.07
C PRO A 829 2.29 11.62 30.82
N GLY A 830 1.52 12.47 30.13
CA GLY A 830 1.03 13.71 30.70
C GLY A 830 0.30 14.61 29.70
N ASN A 831 -0.01 15.82 30.17
CA ASN A 831 -0.60 16.87 29.34
C ASN A 831 0.50 17.80 28.83
N TYR A 832 0.53 17.98 27.51
CA TYR A 832 1.43 18.88 26.82
C TYR A 832 0.61 19.87 25.99
N GLN A 833 1.30 20.86 25.43
CA GLN A 833 0.74 21.79 24.48
C GLN A 833 1.65 21.89 23.26
N VAL A 834 1.05 22.16 22.10
CA VAL A 834 1.77 22.44 20.87
C VAL A 834 1.49 23.88 20.50
N ARG A 835 2.54 24.68 20.32
CA ARG A 835 2.46 26.07 19.88
C ARG A 835 3.11 26.21 18.51
N LEU A 836 2.34 26.65 17.52
CA LEU A 836 2.81 26.99 16.19
C LEU A 836 2.88 28.51 16.05
N THR A 837 4.04 29.04 15.70
CA THR A 837 4.22 30.47 15.44
C THR A 837 4.60 30.70 13.98
N ALA A 838 3.82 31.53 13.27
CA ALA A 838 4.09 31.92 11.89
C ALA A 838 3.70 33.39 11.68
N GLU A 839 4.55 34.15 10.98
CA GLU A 839 4.30 35.57 10.66
C GLU A 839 3.92 36.43 11.90
N GLY A 840 4.54 36.14 13.05
CA GLY A 840 4.32 36.86 14.31
C GLY A 840 3.03 36.51 15.05
N LYS A 841 2.29 35.47 14.62
CA LYS A 841 1.10 34.97 15.31
C LYS A 841 1.33 33.56 15.83
N SER A 842 0.90 33.30 17.07
CA SER A 842 0.99 31.98 17.70
C SER A 842 -0.38 31.36 17.92
N LEU A 843 -0.50 30.07 17.61
CA LEU A 843 -1.66 29.23 17.93
C LEU A 843 -1.20 28.12 18.86
N THR A 844 -1.95 27.87 19.94
CA THR A 844 -1.63 26.81 20.90
C THR A 844 -2.80 25.85 21.04
N VAL A 845 -2.52 24.54 21.01
CA VAL A 845 -3.51 23.47 21.19
C VAL A 845 -3.00 22.43 22.19
N PRO A 846 -3.88 21.75 22.95
CA PRO A 846 -3.47 20.70 23.88
C PRO A 846 -3.08 19.40 23.15
N LEU A 847 -2.13 18.67 23.73
CA LEU A 847 -1.67 17.34 23.30
C LEU A 847 -1.69 16.40 24.52
N ALA A 848 -2.36 15.25 24.40
CA ALA A 848 -2.39 14.24 25.45
C ALA A 848 -1.43 13.09 25.10
N LEU A 849 -0.48 12.82 26.00
CA LEU A 849 0.45 11.69 25.92
C LEU A 849 0.08 10.65 26.99
N LYS A 850 -0.22 9.42 26.58
CA LYS A 850 -0.54 8.30 27.47
C LYS A 850 0.58 7.26 27.46
N MET A 851 0.65 6.46 28.52
CA MET A 851 1.54 5.30 28.56
C MET A 851 1.08 4.24 27.56
N ASP A 852 2.03 3.51 26.96
CA ASP A 852 1.73 2.25 26.27
C ASP A 852 0.92 1.34 27.22
N PRO A 853 -0.32 0.95 26.88
CA PRO A 853 -1.14 0.09 27.72
C PRO A 853 -0.59 -1.34 27.87
N ARG A 854 0.43 -1.73 27.09
CA ARG A 854 1.19 -2.98 27.29
C ARG A 854 2.17 -2.89 28.45
N VAL A 855 2.54 -1.68 28.88
CA VAL A 855 3.49 -1.42 29.97
C VAL A 855 2.73 -1.19 31.28
N SER A 856 3.09 -1.94 32.32
CA SER A 856 2.40 -1.94 33.63
C SER A 856 3.18 -1.22 34.74
N VAL A 857 4.20 -0.43 34.39
CA VAL A 857 5.05 0.29 35.33
C VAL A 857 4.31 1.47 35.98
N PRO A 858 4.47 1.70 37.31
CA PRO A 858 3.89 2.86 37.97
C PRO A 858 4.37 4.19 37.40
N ALA A 859 3.48 5.17 37.25
CA ALA A 859 3.84 6.50 36.74
C ALA A 859 5.00 7.15 37.52
N ALA A 860 5.04 6.97 38.85
CA ALA A 860 6.11 7.50 39.68
C ALA A 860 7.50 6.92 39.37
N ASP A 861 7.58 5.74 38.78
CA ASP A 861 8.85 5.12 38.38
C ASP A 861 9.31 5.64 37.00
N ILE A 862 8.37 5.90 36.09
CA ILE A 862 8.64 6.61 34.81
C ILE A 862 9.14 8.04 35.09
N GLU A 863 8.57 8.73 36.08
CA GLU A 863 9.07 10.06 36.49
C GLU A 863 10.51 9.98 37.04
N LYS A 864 10.86 8.94 37.82
CA LYS A 864 12.24 8.77 38.31
C LYS A 864 13.24 8.50 37.18
N GLU A 865 12.84 7.72 36.18
CA GLU A 865 13.60 7.50 34.95
C GLU A 865 13.88 8.83 34.26
N PHE A 866 12.82 9.56 33.93
CA PHE A 866 12.90 10.86 33.29
C PHE A 866 13.73 11.87 34.08
N ASP A 867 13.58 11.94 35.40
CA ASP A 867 14.36 12.81 36.29
C ASP A 867 15.86 12.48 36.25
N LEU A 868 16.22 11.19 36.20
CA LEU A 868 17.62 10.77 36.11
C LEU A 868 18.21 11.09 34.73
N GLU A 869 17.45 10.84 33.66
CA GLU A 869 17.87 11.17 32.29
C GLU A 869 18.07 12.68 32.11
N LEU A 870 17.18 13.51 32.67
CA LEU A 870 17.34 14.97 32.67
C LEU A 870 18.63 15.40 33.37
N LYS A 871 18.99 14.76 34.49
CA LYS A 871 20.25 15.03 35.18
C LYS A 871 21.46 14.63 34.35
N ILE A 872 21.43 13.45 33.72
CA ILE A 872 22.50 13.00 32.82
C ILE A 872 22.66 13.98 31.66
N ARG A 873 21.55 14.38 31.01
CA ARG A 873 21.54 15.38 29.94
C ARG A 873 22.12 16.73 30.38
N GLY A 874 21.83 17.15 31.61
CA GLY A 874 22.38 18.37 32.20
C GLY A 874 23.91 18.32 32.29
N VAL A 875 24.45 17.23 32.86
CA VAL A 875 25.91 17.02 32.97
C VAL A 875 26.58 16.95 31.60
N LEU A 876 25.98 16.25 30.63
CA LEU A 876 26.46 16.23 29.24
C LEU A 876 26.48 17.62 28.61
N SER A 877 25.45 18.46 28.85
CA SER A 877 25.41 19.83 28.32
C SER A 877 26.54 20.70 28.90
N ASP A 878 26.74 20.65 30.21
CA ASP A 878 27.82 21.37 30.89
C ASP A 878 29.21 20.90 30.41
N LEU A 879 29.36 19.60 30.15
CA LEU A 879 30.55 18.99 29.59
C LEU A 879 30.81 19.48 28.15
N HIS A 880 29.81 19.39 27.27
CA HIS A 880 29.91 19.84 25.89
C HIS A 880 30.20 21.33 25.78
N ASP A 881 29.56 22.15 26.61
CA ASP A 881 29.84 23.58 26.70
C ASP A 881 31.30 23.83 27.09
N THR A 882 31.79 23.12 28.11
CA THR A 882 33.20 23.20 28.56
C THR A 882 34.17 22.80 27.45
N VAL A 883 33.93 21.68 26.76
CA VAL A 883 34.80 21.21 25.66
C VAL A 883 34.78 22.18 24.48
N ARG A 884 33.61 22.73 24.12
CA ARG A 884 33.49 23.76 23.08
C ARG A 884 34.33 24.99 23.44
N GLU A 885 34.19 25.52 24.65
CA GLU A 885 34.93 26.68 25.12
C GLU A 885 36.46 26.43 25.13
N ILE A 886 36.89 25.24 25.54
CA ILE A 886 38.29 24.82 25.45
C ILE A 886 38.76 24.83 24.00
N ARG A 887 38.03 24.17 23.08
CA ARG A 887 38.40 24.09 21.65
C ARG A 887 38.44 25.47 20.98
N GLU A 888 37.47 26.34 21.25
CA GLU A 888 37.46 27.72 20.77
C GLU A 888 38.67 28.52 21.28
N THR A 889 39.00 28.36 22.57
CA THR A 889 40.17 29.00 23.17
C THR A 889 41.45 28.49 22.51
N ARG A 890 41.64 27.18 22.39
CA ARG A 890 42.80 26.56 21.73
C ARG A 890 42.95 27.05 20.29
N MET A 891 41.86 27.12 19.53
CA MET A 891 41.88 27.64 18.17
C MET A 891 42.39 29.08 18.10
N GLN A 892 41.93 29.95 19.02
CA GLN A 892 42.40 31.33 19.09
C GLN A 892 43.87 31.42 19.54
N LEU A 893 44.30 30.61 20.51
CA LEU A 893 45.69 30.54 20.98
C LEU A 893 46.64 30.03 19.87
N HIS A 894 46.25 29.02 19.09
CA HIS A 894 47.03 28.56 17.94
C HIS A 894 47.09 29.61 16.83
N SER A 895 45.97 30.27 16.52
CA SER A 895 45.94 31.38 15.57
C SER A 895 46.80 32.57 16.03
N LEU A 896 46.95 32.75 17.35
CA LEU A 896 47.80 33.78 17.93
C LEU A 896 49.28 33.50 17.65
N HIS A 897 49.72 32.26 17.83
CA HIS A 897 51.09 31.83 17.53
C HIS A 897 51.48 32.04 16.07
N GLY A 898 50.56 31.80 15.12
CA GLY A 898 50.81 32.06 13.71
C GLY A 898 50.89 33.56 13.34
N ARG A 899 50.52 34.47 14.25
CA ARG A 899 50.46 35.93 14.02
C ARG A 899 51.48 36.73 14.82
N LEU A 900 52.04 36.17 15.89
CA LEU A 900 52.97 36.87 16.78
C LEU A 900 54.40 36.29 16.65
N GLU A 901 55.25 36.98 15.87
CA GLU A 901 56.67 36.63 15.71
C GLU A 901 57.60 37.64 16.42
N GLY A 902 58.68 37.16 17.06
CA GLY A 902 59.74 37.98 17.65
C GLY A 902 59.77 38.06 19.19
N VAL A 903 60.92 38.48 19.75
CA VAL A 903 61.22 38.48 21.21
C VAL A 903 60.20 39.25 22.04
N ARG A 904 59.59 40.29 21.45
CA ARG A 904 58.56 41.14 22.08
C ARG A 904 57.35 40.35 22.58
N PHE A 905 56.90 39.34 21.83
CA PHE A 905 55.67 38.60 22.13
C PHE A 905 55.94 37.29 22.90
N LYS A 906 57.20 36.99 23.22
CA LYS A 906 57.59 35.77 23.93
C LYS A 906 56.82 35.53 25.24
N PRO A 907 56.59 36.53 26.11
CA PRO A 907 55.79 36.32 27.33
C PRO A 907 54.34 35.93 27.04
N ILE A 908 53.74 36.45 25.96
CA ILE A 908 52.38 36.12 25.53
C ILE A 908 52.34 34.69 24.99
N SER A 909 53.30 34.30 24.16
CA SER A 909 53.43 32.92 23.65
C SER A 909 53.67 31.91 24.78
N ASP A 910 54.63 32.18 25.68
CA ASP A 910 54.94 31.28 26.80
C ASP A 910 53.72 31.12 27.74
N SER A 911 52.95 32.19 27.98
CA SER A 911 51.70 32.12 28.74
C SER A 911 50.59 31.40 27.98
N SER A 912 50.48 31.59 26.67
CA SER A 912 49.54 30.86 25.81
C SER A 912 49.81 29.35 25.84
N ASP A 913 51.06 28.94 25.71
CA ASP A 913 51.48 27.53 25.79
C ASP A 913 51.21 26.93 27.18
N ALA A 914 51.40 27.71 28.24
CA ALA A 914 51.10 27.28 29.60
C ALA A 914 49.59 27.04 29.80
N ILE A 915 48.73 27.88 29.20
CA ILE A 915 47.28 27.68 29.23
C ILE A 915 46.88 26.45 28.41
N ASP A 916 47.41 26.28 27.20
CA ASP A 916 47.12 25.08 26.37
C ASP A 916 47.48 23.77 27.10
N LYS A 917 48.64 23.73 27.76
CA LYS A 917 49.06 22.58 28.58
C LYS A 917 48.16 22.31 29.78
N LYS A 918 47.51 23.35 30.35
CA LYS A 918 46.54 23.20 31.45
C LYS A 918 45.18 22.70 30.94
N MET A 919 44.78 23.07 29.72
CA MET A 919 43.48 22.71 29.13
C MET A 919 43.45 21.26 28.60
N ALA A 920 44.53 20.78 27.99
CA ALA A 920 44.53 19.48 27.31
C ALA A 920 44.11 18.30 28.22
N PRO A 921 44.61 18.15 29.47
CA PRO A 921 44.17 17.06 30.35
C PRO A 921 42.71 17.16 30.82
N ILE A 922 42.12 18.36 30.75
CA ILE A 922 40.70 18.56 31.05
C ILE A 922 39.86 18.00 29.89
N GLU A 923 40.16 18.42 28.66
CA GLU A 923 39.48 17.94 27.44
C GLU A 923 39.57 16.42 27.30
N GLU A 924 40.77 15.85 27.45
CA GLU A 924 41.04 14.41 27.29
C GLU A 924 40.34 13.50 28.32
N ARG A 925 39.91 14.06 29.47
CA ARG A 925 39.14 13.35 30.49
C ARG A 925 37.64 13.56 30.36
N LEU A 926 37.23 14.71 29.82
CA LEU A 926 35.82 14.96 29.52
C LEU A 926 35.37 14.13 28.31
N LEU A 927 36.17 14.04 27.25
CA LEU A 927 35.80 13.35 26.01
C LEU A 927 37.01 12.67 25.34
N GLN A 928 36.79 11.54 24.64
CA GLN A 928 37.86 10.85 23.92
C GLN A 928 38.26 11.59 22.62
N VAL A 929 39.30 12.43 22.71
CA VAL A 929 39.77 13.28 21.60
C VAL A 929 40.31 12.53 20.38
N ASN A 930 40.64 11.24 20.51
CA ASN A 930 41.15 10.43 19.39
C ASN A 930 40.06 9.68 18.61
N ALA A 931 38.82 9.68 19.10
CA ALA A 931 37.72 8.99 18.45
C ALA A 931 37.34 9.69 17.13
N LYS A 932 37.28 8.92 16.03
CA LYS A 932 36.90 9.41 14.69
C LYS A 932 35.85 8.55 13.99
N SER A 933 35.34 7.51 14.67
CA SER A 933 34.34 6.55 14.19
C SER A 933 33.58 5.93 15.38
N SER A 934 32.37 5.42 15.18
CA SER A 934 31.50 4.95 16.27
C SER A 934 32.13 3.83 17.10
N GLU A 935 32.92 2.98 16.43
CA GLU A 935 33.65 1.83 17.01
C GLU A 935 35.06 2.19 17.52
N ALA A 936 35.42 3.48 17.59
CA ALA A 936 36.74 3.90 18.07
C ALA A 936 36.97 3.57 19.56
N ASN A 937 35.90 3.37 20.33
CA ASN A 937 35.91 2.90 21.72
C ASN A 937 36.60 1.53 21.91
N LEU A 938 36.70 0.71 20.85
CA LEU A 938 37.46 -0.54 20.89
C LEU A 938 38.98 -0.32 20.90
N ASN A 939 39.44 0.83 20.39
CA ASN A 939 40.86 1.20 20.32
C ASN A 939 41.27 2.21 21.40
N PHE A 940 40.33 3.04 21.86
CA PHE A 940 40.56 4.09 22.84
C PHE A 940 39.54 4.00 23.99
N PRO A 941 39.96 4.10 25.26
CA PRO A 941 39.03 4.04 26.39
C PRO A 941 37.95 5.13 26.32
N ASN A 942 36.71 4.77 26.67
CA ASN A 942 35.62 5.73 26.88
C ASN A 942 35.94 6.66 28.05
N MET A 943 35.70 7.95 27.86
CA MET A 943 35.83 9.00 28.87
C MET A 943 34.46 9.39 29.41
N ALA A 944 34.37 10.47 30.18
CA ALA A 944 33.14 10.84 30.89
C ALA A 944 31.95 11.02 29.94
N ASP A 945 32.16 11.64 28.79
CA ASP A 945 31.14 11.82 27.75
C ASP A 945 30.53 10.50 27.27
N GLU A 946 31.37 9.58 26.76
CA GLU A 946 30.89 8.31 26.22
C GLU A 946 30.27 7.41 27.31
N GLN A 947 30.77 7.52 28.55
CA GLN A 947 30.21 6.79 29.70
C GLN A 947 28.84 7.35 30.12
N LEU A 948 28.64 8.67 30.10
CA LEU A 948 27.35 9.30 30.39
C LEU A 948 26.31 8.98 29.31
N HIS A 949 26.70 8.97 28.02
CA HIS A 949 25.84 8.50 26.94
C HIS A 949 25.45 7.03 27.11
N GLY A 950 26.41 6.16 27.48
CA GLY A 950 26.12 4.76 27.79
C GLY A 950 25.18 4.58 28.99
N LEU A 951 25.33 5.42 30.01
CA LEU A 951 24.44 5.43 31.17
C LEU A 951 23.02 5.88 30.77
N ALA A 952 22.88 6.95 29.99
CA ALA A 952 21.59 7.43 29.50
C ALA A 952 20.84 6.33 28.75
N PHE A 953 21.52 5.65 27.81
CA PHE A 953 20.95 4.51 27.08
C PHE A 953 20.48 3.38 28.01
N SER A 954 21.21 3.11 29.09
CA SER A 954 20.83 2.05 30.03
C SER A 954 19.59 2.39 30.88
N VAL A 955 19.33 3.68 31.11
CA VAL A 955 18.22 4.17 31.95
C VAL A 955 16.90 4.12 31.18
N GLU A 956 16.92 4.44 29.89
CA GLU A 956 15.73 4.56 29.03
C GLU A 956 15.08 3.19 28.75
N THR A 957 14.22 2.74 29.66
CA THR A 957 13.67 1.37 29.64
C THR A 957 12.18 1.28 30.01
N ASP A 958 11.51 2.42 30.23
CA ASP A 958 10.15 2.49 30.80
C ASP A 958 10.04 1.71 32.12
N ALA A 959 11.02 1.88 33.00
CA ALA A 959 11.15 1.19 34.28
C ALA A 959 11.85 2.08 35.33
N ALA A 960 11.64 1.76 36.62
CA ALA A 960 12.35 2.45 37.69
C ALA A 960 13.88 2.29 37.52
N PRO A 961 14.67 3.37 37.57
CA PRO A 961 16.11 3.23 37.54
C PRO A 961 16.62 2.41 38.72
N THR A 962 17.58 1.55 38.44
CA THR A 962 18.25 0.73 39.44
C THR A 962 19.12 1.59 40.36
N LYS A 963 19.40 1.09 41.57
CA LYS A 963 20.34 1.74 42.50
C LYS A 963 21.71 1.97 41.84
N GLN A 964 22.19 1.00 41.06
CA GLN A 964 23.48 1.07 40.37
C GLN A 964 23.52 2.18 39.31
N GLN A 965 22.41 2.49 38.65
CA GLN A 965 22.35 3.61 37.71
C GLN A 965 22.47 4.96 38.42
N PHE A 966 21.83 5.11 39.58
CA PHE A 966 22.04 6.30 40.43
C PHE A 966 23.49 6.38 40.94
N GLU A 967 24.06 5.28 41.42
CA GLU A 967 25.47 5.24 41.88
C GLU A 967 26.45 5.56 40.75
N ALA A 968 26.20 5.06 39.53
CA ALA A 968 27.00 5.37 38.35
C ALA A 968 26.89 6.85 37.96
N PHE A 969 25.67 7.41 37.97
CA PHE A 969 25.46 8.84 37.72
C PHE A 969 26.21 9.71 38.74
N ASP A 970 26.10 9.39 40.03
CA ASP A 970 26.76 10.12 41.10
C ASP A 970 28.28 10.06 40.95
N ALA A 971 28.84 8.89 40.62
CA ALA A 971 30.27 8.71 40.40
C ALA A 971 30.78 9.52 39.18
N LEU A 972 30.10 9.45 38.04
CA LEU A 972 30.46 10.19 36.83
C LEU A 972 30.33 11.71 37.04
N SER A 973 29.27 12.15 37.73
CA SER A 973 29.08 13.56 38.06
C SER A 973 30.18 14.10 38.97
N GLN A 974 30.63 13.29 39.95
CA GLN A 974 31.75 13.63 40.83
C GLN A 974 33.09 13.66 40.08
N GLU A 975 33.23 12.93 38.98
CA GLU A 975 34.40 13.01 38.10
C GLU A 975 34.41 14.26 37.23
N VAL A 976 33.25 14.64 36.65
CA VAL A 976 33.11 15.77 35.71
C VAL A 976 33.17 17.12 36.42
N ALA A 977 32.51 17.29 37.57
CA ALA A 977 32.37 18.59 38.22
C ALA A 977 33.71 19.29 38.55
N PRO A 978 34.75 18.60 39.06
CA PRO A 978 36.07 19.20 39.29
C PRO A 978 36.77 19.65 37.99
N LEU A 979 36.57 18.94 36.88
CA LEU A 979 37.17 19.29 35.58
C LEU A 979 36.57 20.59 35.04
N ILE A 980 35.25 20.75 35.12
CA ILE A 980 34.55 21.99 34.76
C ILE A 980 34.99 23.14 35.66
N ALA A 981 35.14 22.90 36.97
CA ALA A 981 35.63 23.93 37.90
C ALA A 981 37.07 24.37 37.60
N GLN A 982 37.95 23.43 37.20
CA GLN A 982 39.31 23.74 36.76
C GLN A 982 39.31 24.62 35.51
N TRP A 983 38.46 24.32 34.53
CA TRP A 983 38.30 25.16 33.34
C TRP A 983 37.83 26.59 33.70
N LYS A 984 36.78 26.72 34.51
CA LYS A 984 36.28 28.03 34.98
C LYS A 984 37.35 28.83 35.74
N ASN A 985 38.22 28.15 36.50
CA ASN A 985 39.36 28.79 37.14
C ASN A 985 40.40 29.29 36.12
N ILE A 986 40.74 28.50 35.09
CA ILE A 986 41.65 28.92 34.00
C ILE A 986 41.08 30.15 33.29
N MET A 987 39.78 30.17 32.97
CA MET A 987 39.12 31.32 32.34
C MET A 987 39.19 32.58 33.21
N SER A 988 38.90 32.46 34.51
CA SER A 988 38.81 33.62 35.41
C SER A 988 40.17 34.13 35.91
N THR A 989 41.25 33.35 35.76
CA THR A 989 42.58 33.72 36.26
C THR A 989 43.60 33.81 35.12
N ASP A 990 43.97 32.68 34.53
CA ASP A 990 45.02 32.59 33.53
C ASP A 990 44.66 33.34 32.24
N LEU A 991 43.43 33.19 31.74
CA LEU A 991 42.98 33.85 30.51
C LEU A 991 42.83 35.37 30.69
N VAL A 992 42.37 35.82 31.85
CA VAL A 992 42.32 37.24 32.21
C VAL A 992 43.73 37.83 32.23
N ALA A 993 44.69 37.15 32.87
CA ALA A 993 46.08 37.59 32.91
C ALA A 993 46.71 37.64 31.51
N LEU A 994 46.45 36.63 30.66
CA LEU A 994 46.90 36.62 29.27
C LEU A 994 46.31 37.80 28.49
N ASN A 995 45.00 38.05 28.62
CA ASN A 995 44.33 39.16 27.94
C ASN A 995 44.84 40.53 28.39
N GLU A 996 45.25 40.70 29.64
CA GLU A 996 45.92 41.91 30.12
C GLU A 996 47.30 42.10 29.47
N MET A 997 48.10 41.03 29.34
CA MET A 997 49.38 41.07 28.64
C MET A 997 49.20 41.43 27.16
N MET A 998 48.23 40.80 26.50
CA MET A 998 47.89 41.08 25.10
C MET A 998 47.44 42.52 24.90
N ARG A 999 46.60 43.05 25.80
CA ARG A 999 46.15 44.44 25.76
C ARG A 999 47.30 45.44 25.88
N LYS A 1000 48.27 45.20 26.77
CA LYS A 1000 49.47 46.05 26.92
C LYS A 1000 50.29 46.13 25.62
N GLU A 1001 50.30 45.04 24.85
CA GLU A 1001 51.02 44.94 23.59
C GLU A 1001 50.16 45.28 22.35
N SER A 1002 48.93 45.78 22.54
CA SER A 1002 47.97 46.09 21.48
C SER A 1002 47.59 44.88 20.61
N VAL A 1003 47.58 43.68 21.21
CA VAL A 1003 47.13 42.43 20.60
C VAL A 1003 45.65 42.21 20.98
N PRO A 1004 44.77 41.83 20.03
CA PRO A 1004 43.36 41.55 20.32
C PRO A 1004 43.20 40.42 21.34
N ALA A 1005 42.37 40.62 22.37
CA ALA A 1005 42.12 39.65 23.42
C ALA A 1005 41.49 38.35 22.88
N ILE A 1006 41.78 37.24 23.56
CA ILE A 1006 41.04 35.98 23.42
C ILE A 1006 39.64 36.18 24.00
N TYR A 1007 38.63 35.90 23.19
CA TYR A 1007 37.23 36.08 23.55
C TYR A 1007 36.50 34.75 23.45
N ILE A 1008 35.91 34.31 24.56
CA ILE A 1008 35.02 33.15 24.58
C ILE A 1008 33.61 33.72 24.56
N ALA A 1009 32.80 33.31 23.58
CA ALA A 1009 31.40 33.70 23.57
C ALA A 1009 30.69 33.06 24.77
N PRO A 1010 29.87 33.82 25.52
CA PRO A 1010 29.06 33.21 26.58
C PRO A 1010 28.17 32.11 25.97
N SER A 1011 28.00 31.01 26.71
CA SER A 1011 27.15 29.90 26.29
C SER A 1011 25.71 30.37 26.02
N GLU A 1012 24.93 29.61 25.24
CA GLU A 1012 23.52 29.97 24.96
C GLU A 1012 22.69 30.14 26.26
N SER A 1013 23.05 29.42 27.34
CA SER A 1013 22.41 29.53 28.65
C SER A 1013 22.77 30.84 29.39
N GLU A 1014 24.01 31.31 29.27
CA GLU A 1014 24.44 32.61 29.82
C GLU A 1014 23.90 33.79 29.00
N ALA A 1015 23.77 33.63 27.67
CA ALA A 1015 23.22 34.64 26.78
C ALA A 1015 21.69 34.83 26.97
N THR A 1016 20.95 33.76 27.27
CA THR A 1016 19.52 33.83 27.63
C THR A 1016 19.29 34.39 29.03
N ALA A 1017 20.10 34.00 30.02
CA ALA A 1017 20.06 34.60 31.36
C ALA A 1017 20.41 36.12 31.34
N SER A 1018 21.35 36.52 30.49
CA SER A 1018 21.72 37.93 30.26
C SER A 1018 20.59 38.73 29.59
N LYS A 1019 19.88 38.16 28.60
CA LYS A 1019 18.69 38.77 28.00
C LYS A 1019 17.51 38.90 28.97
N ALA A 1020 17.24 37.85 29.76
CA ALA A 1020 16.18 37.88 30.78
C ALA A 1020 16.48 38.90 31.89
N ALA A 1021 17.75 39.05 32.30
CA ALA A 1021 18.19 40.07 33.25
C ALA A 1021 18.19 41.50 32.65
N GLY A 1022 18.37 41.63 31.34
CA GLY A 1022 18.27 42.89 30.60
C GLY A 1022 16.83 43.39 30.46
N GLU A 1023 15.86 42.49 30.28
CA GLU A 1023 14.43 42.83 30.20
C GLU A 1023 13.84 43.15 31.59
N SER A 1024 14.36 42.57 32.68
CA SER A 1024 13.93 42.94 34.05
C SER A 1024 14.43 44.31 34.53
N ASN A 1025 15.35 44.96 33.81
CA ASN A 1025 15.83 46.31 34.11
C ASN A 1025 15.15 47.42 33.29
N ASN A 1026 14.11 47.08 32.51
CA ASN A 1026 13.29 48.02 31.74
C ASN A 1026 11.79 47.93 32.09
N HIS A 1027 11.46 47.72 33.36
CA HIS A 1027 10.14 47.99 33.94
C HIS A 1027 10.22 48.95 35.11
#